data_AF-A0A1U7ITH5-F1
#
_entry.id   AF-A0A1U7ITH5-F1
#
_cell.length_a   1.000
_cell.length_b   1.000
_cell.length_c   1.000
_cell.angle_alpha   90.00
_cell.angle_beta   90.00
_cell.angle_gamma   90.00
#
_symmetry.space_group_name_H-M   'P 1'
#
loop_
_entity.id
_entity.type
_entity.pdbx_description
1 polymer ?
#
loop_
_entity_poly.entity_id
_entity_poly.type
_entity_poly.pdbx_seq_one_letter_code
_entity_poly.pdbx_strand_id
1 'polypeptide(L)'
;MADTRLRLEDIFDPNYYRQQNPDLGNISDQQALQHFRIYGLQEGRQFSQFFDLAFFEASNPDLASGLNVIALQNFFDTGLPQARQFSPNFDLNYYRASNPDLGNLDNNQLFKHFLNFGLNEGRNFNPLIDLNYYRASNPDLAGLSNRDLFTHFINIGITENRPFLPLFDFNFYLENNRDLSDDDSFLRDAESQDGESITYREVINHWLSSGLNERRRFSPYVDLDYYLSNNQDLVVAGLNGRQAYDHFRNIGVNEGRRFSRFFDTNYYLANNHDLRAAGLTPGQAFNHFVNFGVREGRRGSVLFDPAYYLANNPDIAAAGTSFEDAFKDFQTFGFSQARSSSLWFDPEGIAALLNVRQGPEEQIIQDWLANADKWLDIPIGGTLTYSFVTTASAPLYEGGETGVREVTPEIKNNVRNIMRNLSQYIPINFVEVPDRPPNVGRIRVMFSNGPAGESRDGDVYAYAYFPSDFPGSGLAGDIHLNPDRSLVDFSAGPGSFGYQVLLHEIGHALGLKHPFESLYQLPPGRDNNTNTVMTYNLFPGFYDGSYPITPMAFDIRALQYLYGATYYNQGDTTYNFDYNNFIGPNQNDGRNGFKQTIWDAGGVDTLNFSALPPIPGGYYFNMNEGGQNTTQFALNGSVYSIPNPGSTDTEPLPRIPLLTDSFGTSIGFGVQIENLFGSQGDDEILGNNLSNFIVGGPGNDNITGAGGLDLLAGGDGSDIFTFASGDGSRNPATTDVIADFQPGIDKIGLSLGLPSSLIAITQGTGANAADTFIWVPSSGEYLAILKNIPAFLVGFNDLIPV
;
A
#
# COMPACT_ATOMS: atom_id res chain seq x y z
N MET A 1 -34.13 13.38 -45.41
CA MET A 1 -33.23 13.60 -44.27
C MET A 1 -32.15 14.56 -44.75
N ALA A 2 -31.76 15.55 -43.94
CA ALA A 2 -30.65 16.43 -44.31
C ALA A 2 -29.39 15.56 -44.50
N ASP A 3 -28.61 15.81 -45.54
CA ASP A 3 -27.33 15.12 -45.74
C ASP A 3 -26.38 15.51 -44.60
N THR A 4 -26.15 14.58 -43.67
CA THR A 4 -25.28 14.79 -42.50
C THR A 4 -23.81 14.49 -42.81
N ARG A 5 -23.48 14.09 -44.05
CA ARG A 5 -22.10 13.76 -44.44
C ARG A 5 -21.20 14.98 -44.34
N LEU A 6 -20.05 14.80 -43.70
CA LEU A 6 -18.98 15.77 -43.71
C LEU A 6 -18.37 15.87 -45.11
N ARG A 7 -17.93 17.09 -45.47
CA ARG A 7 -17.24 17.38 -46.72
C ARG A 7 -15.84 17.88 -46.42
N LEU A 8 -14.99 17.94 -47.45
CA LEU A 8 -13.63 18.45 -47.32
C LEU A 8 -13.58 19.83 -46.65
N GLU A 9 -14.49 20.74 -47.03
CA GLU A 9 -14.57 22.07 -46.40
C GLU A 9 -14.85 22.06 -44.90
N ASP A 10 -15.48 21.00 -44.36
CA ASP A 10 -15.77 20.91 -42.93
C ASP A 10 -14.52 20.47 -42.11
N ILE A 11 -13.55 19.80 -42.74
CA ILE A 11 -12.35 19.25 -42.07
C ILE A 11 -11.05 19.98 -42.45
N PHE A 12 -11.10 20.87 -43.44
CA PHE A 12 -9.97 21.68 -43.90
C PHE A 12 -9.73 22.87 -42.97
N ASP A 13 -8.54 22.94 -42.39
CA ASP A 13 -8.11 24.07 -41.57
C ASP A 13 -7.18 24.98 -42.39
N PRO A 14 -7.66 26.15 -42.86
CA PRO A 14 -6.86 27.04 -43.69
C PRO A 14 -5.67 27.65 -42.93
N ASN A 15 -5.76 27.83 -41.61
CA ASN A 15 -4.66 28.36 -40.81
C ASN A 15 -3.57 27.31 -40.67
N TYR A 16 -3.94 26.08 -40.31
CA TYR A 16 -3.00 24.97 -40.23
C TYR A 16 -2.37 24.66 -41.58
N TYR A 17 -3.16 24.64 -42.66
CA TYR A 17 -2.64 24.41 -44.01
C TYR A 17 -1.59 25.44 -44.41
N ARG A 18 -1.80 26.74 -44.12
CA ARG A 18 -0.77 27.76 -44.35
C ARG A 18 0.46 27.57 -43.45
N GLN A 19 0.25 27.20 -42.20
CA GLN A 19 1.34 26.98 -41.25
C GLN A 19 2.27 25.84 -41.71
N GLN A 20 1.70 24.74 -42.20
CA GLN A 20 2.48 23.59 -42.71
C GLN A 20 3.07 23.83 -44.10
N ASN A 21 2.63 24.89 -44.80
CA ASN A 21 3.02 25.19 -46.18
C ASN A 21 3.42 26.66 -46.31
N PRO A 22 4.56 27.06 -45.70
CA PRO A 22 5.01 28.46 -45.68
C PRO A 22 5.35 28.99 -47.08
N ASP A 23 5.57 28.10 -48.06
CA ASP A 23 5.79 28.42 -49.48
C ASP A 23 4.59 29.14 -50.12
N LEU A 24 3.39 29.00 -49.56
CA LEU A 24 2.17 29.60 -50.09
C LEU A 24 2.00 31.08 -49.73
N GLY A 25 2.76 31.60 -48.76
CA GLY A 25 2.63 32.97 -48.28
C GLY A 25 1.24 33.30 -47.68
N ASN A 26 0.86 34.58 -47.70
CA ASN A 26 -0.39 35.06 -47.11
C ASN A 26 -1.59 34.95 -48.06
N ILE A 27 -1.93 33.72 -48.48
CA ILE A 27 -3.15 33.45 -49.28
C ILE A 27 -4.42 33.43 -48.42
N SER A 28 -5.54 33.85 -48.98
CA SER A 28 -6.86 33.79 -48.30
C SER A 28 -7.33 32.33 -48.09
N ASP A 29 -8.29 32.12 -47.17
CA ASP A 29 -8.84 30.78 -46.88
C ASP A 29 -9.41 30.08 -48.12
N GLN A 30 -10.08 30.85 -49.00
CA GLN A 30 -10.61 30.31 -50.26
C GLN A 30 -9.49 29.90 -51.22
N GLN A 31 -8.42 30.69 -51.30
CA GLN A 31 -7.25 30.36 -52.12
C GLN A 31 -6.50 29.14 -51.56
N ALA A 32 -6.40 29.02 -50.23
CA ALA A 32 -5.80 27.86 -49.57
C ALA A 32 -6.59 26.57 -49.88
N LEU A 33 -7.92 26.60 -49.74
CA LEU A 33 -8.76 25.46 -50.07
C LEU A 33 -8.69 25.10 -51.57
N GLN A 34 -8.67 26.10 -52.46
CA GLN A 34 -8.51 25.87 -53.89
C GLN A 34 -7.14 25.25 -54.22
N HIS A 35 -6.07 25.78 -53.63
CA HIS A 35 -4.72 25.24 -53.79
C HIS A 35 -4.66 23.78 -53.33
N PHE A 36 -5.22 23.47 -52.15
CA PHE A 36 -5.26 22.11 -51.65
C PHE A 36 -6.01 21.17 -52.60
N ARG A 37 -7.17 21.59 -53.13
CA ARG A 37 -7.95 20.78 -54.08
C ARG A 37 -7.21 20.48 -55.38
N ILE A 38 -6.42 21.43 -55.89
CA ILE A 38 -5.74 21.28 -57.18
C ILE A 38 -4.40 20.56 -57.03
N TYR A 39 -3.63 20.88 -55.98
CA TYR A 39 -2.25 20.43 -55.81
C TYR A 39 -2.05 19.68 -54.49
N GLY A 40 -2.47 20.30 -53.37
CA GLY A 40 -2.09 19.81 -52.04
C GLY A 40 -2.56 18.40 -51.71
N LEU A 41 -3.74 17.99 -52.17
CA LEU A 41 -4.24 16.62 -51.95
C LEU A 41 -3.38 15.61 -52.70
N GLN A 42 -3.02 15.86 -53.97
CA GLN A 42 -2.16 14.95 -54.72
C GLN A 42 -0.75 14.89 -54.14
N GLU A 43 -0.25 16.02 -53.63
CA GLU A 43 1.06 16.13 -52.98
C GLU A 43 1.08 15.56 -51.55
N GLY A 44 -0.07 15.22 -50.98
CA GLY A 44 -0.17 14.70 -49.61
C GLY A 44 0.08 15.76 -48.54
N ARG A 45 -0.07 17.05 -48.86
CA ARG A 45 0.14 18.16 -47.92
C ARG A 45 -0.87 18.07 -46.76
N GLN A 46 -0.36 18.18 -45.53
CA GLN A 46 -1.20 18.21 -44.33
C GLN A 46 -2.12 19.43 -44.32
N PHE A 47 -3.41 19.21 -44.04
CA PHE A 47 -4.46 20.22 -44.20
C PHE A 47 -5.46 20.28 -43.03
N SER A 48 -5.28 19.43 -42.04
CA SER A 48 -6.10 19.39 -40.84
C SER A 48 -5.25 18.97 -39.65
N GLN A 49 -5.44 19.62 -38.50
CA GLN A 49 -4.81 19.19 -37.25
C GLN A 49 -5.37 17.86 -36.73
N PHE A 50 -6.59 17.48 -37.17
CA PHE A 50 -7.37 16.37 -36.63
C PHE A 50 -7.75 15.33 -37.70
N PHE A 51 -7.09 15.38 -38.85
CA PHE A 51 -7.16 14.35 -39.88
C PHE A 51 -5.80 14.23 -40.56
N ASP A 52 -5.24 13.02 -40.57
CA ASP A 52 -3.99 12.73 -41.24
C ASP A 52 -4.21 11.57 -42.23
N LEU A 53 -3.99 11.87 -43.50
CA LEU A 53 -4.27 10.96 -44.60
C LEU A 53 -3.33 9.74 -44.60
N ALA A 54 -2.05 9.96 -44.32
CA ALA A 54 -1.06 8.90 -44.27
C ALA A 54 -1.33 7.98 -43.07
N PHE A 55 -1.68 8.55 -41.92
CA PHE A 55 -2.09 7.80 -40.74
C PHE A 55 -3.37 6.99 -41.01
N PHE A 56 -4.36 7.56 -41.70
CA PHE A 56 -5.57 6.86 -42.06
C PHE A 56 -5.28 5.63 -42.95
N GLU A 57 -4.46 5.77 -43.98
CA GLU A 57 -4.08 4.63 -44.83
C GLU A 57 -3.25 3.58 -44.07
N ALA A 58 -2.29 4.01 -43.26
CA ALA A 58 -1.46 3.11 -42.45
C ALA A 58 -2.30 2.33 -41.41
N SER A 59 -3.27 2.99 -40.79
CA SER A 59 -4.14 2.41 -39.76
C SER A 59 -5.26 1.54 -40.34
N ASN A 60 -5.56 1.69 -41.64
CA ASN A 60 -6.62 0.94 -42.33
C ASN A 60 -6.09 0.37 -43.65
N PRO A 61 -5.22 -0.66 -43.61
CA PRO A 61 -4.64 -1.24 -44.82
C PRO A 61 -5.69 -1.81 -45.79
N ASP A 62 -6.88 -2.17 -45.29
CA ASP A 62 -8.03 -2.61 -46.09
C ASP A 62 -8.66 -1.49 -46.92
N LEU A 63 -8.46 -0.24 -46.52
CA LEU A 63 -8.97 0.98 -47.18
C LEU A 63 -7.85 1.76 -47.89
N ALA A 64 -6.60 1.33 -47.74
CA ALA A 64 -5.45 1.96 -48.37
C ALA A 64 -5.53 1.79 -49.90
N SER A 65 -5.23 2.86 -50.62
CA SER A 65 -5.33 2.91 -52.07
C SER A 65 -4.03 3.36 -52.74
N GLY A 66 -3.13 3.99 -51.98
CA GLY A 66 -1.92 4.62 -52.50
C GLY A 66 -2.18 5.87 -53.35
N LEU A 67 -3.44 6.30 -53.46
CA LEU A 67 -3.87 7.51 -54.15
C LEU A 67 -4.64 8.39 -53.17
N ASN A 68 -4.06 9.54 -52.82
CA ASN A 68 -4.59 10.45 -51.79
C ASN A 68 -6.07 10.83 -51.99
N VAL A 69 -6.51 11.02 -53.24
CA VAL A 69 -7.92 11.34 -53.55
C VAL A 69 -8.88 10.19 -53.21
N ILE A 70 -8.46 8.95 -53.45
CA ILE A 70 -9.26 7.77 -53.14
C ILE A 70 -9.23 7.52 -51.63
N ALA A 71 -8.07 7.68 -50.98
CA ALA A 71 -7.96 7.57 -49.54
C ALA A 71 -8.89 8.56 -48.80
N LEU A 72 -8.95 9.82 -49.25
CA LEU A 72 -9.86 10.81 -48.69
C LEU A 72 -11.33 10.45 -48.93
N GLN A 73 -11.66 9.89 -50.10
CA GLN A 73 -13.01 9.40 -50.39
C GLN A 73 -13.38 8.20 -49.50
N ASN A 74 -12.47 7.24 -49.34
CA ASN A 74 -12.64 6.07 -48.47
C ASN A 74 -12.84 6.47 -47.02
N PHE A 75 -12.16 7.53 -46.55
CA PHE A 75 -12.42 8.12 -45.25
C PHE A 75 -13.88 8.56 -45.10
N PHE A 76 -14.41 9.36 -46.03
CA PHE A 76 -15.80 9.83 -45.93
C PHE A 76 -16.84 8.71 -46.11
N ASP A 77 -16.62 7.79 -47.04
CA ASP A 77 -17.61 6.78 -47.40
C ASP A 77 -17.63 5.59 -46.43
N THR A 78 -16.48 5.24 -45.86
CA THR A 78 -16.32 4.01 -45.06
C THR A 78 -15.63 4.27 -43.73
N GLY A 79 -14.50 4.98 -43.73
CA GLY A 79 -13.67 5.19 -42.55
C GLY A 79 -14.43 5.85 -41.40
N LEU A 80 -14.91 7.06 -41.61
CA LEU A 80 -15.65 7.83 -40.62
C LEU A 80 -16.97 7.15 -40.22
N PRO A 81 -17.84 6.68 -41.17
CA PRO A 81 -19.05 5.94 -40.81
C PRO A 81 -18.82 4.68 -39.97
N GLN A 82 -17.65 4.04 -40.06
CA GLN A 82 -17.29 2.87 -39.26
C GLN A 82 -16.42 3.20 -38.02
N ALA A 83 -16.18 4.49 -37.75
CA ALA A 83 -15.31 4.95 -36.66
C ALA A 83 -13.89 4.35 -36.71
N ARG A 84 -13.35 4.22 -37.94
CA ARG A 84 -11.96 3.85 -38.17
C ARG A 84 -11.02 4.95 -37.66
N GLN A 85 -9.78 4.58 -37.34
CA GLN A 85 -8.76 5.53 -36.90
C GLN A 85 -8.28 6.37 -38.09
N PHE A 86 -8.26 7.69 -37.95
CA PHE A 86 -7.90 8.63 -39.03
C PHE A 86 -7.06 9.83 -38.58
N SER A 87 -6.74 9.92 -37.29
CA SER A 87 -5.88 10.95 -36.76
C SER A 87 -5.12 10.43 -35.54
N PRO A 88 -3.83 10.76 -35.38
CA PRO A 88 -3.14 10.55 -34.12
C PRO A 88 -3.63 11.50 -33.02
N ASN A 89 -4.22 12.64 -33.41
CA ASN A 89 -4.62 13.71 -32.50
C ASN A 89 -6.09 13.64 -32.08
N PHE A 90 -6.89 12.75 -32.68
CA PHE A 90 -8.32 12.62 -32.38
C PHE A 90 -8.79 11.17 -32.52
N ASP A 91 -9.43 10.65 -31.47
CA ASP A 91 -10.05 9.32 -31.48
C ASP A 91 -11.58 9.46 -31.34
N LEU A 92 -12.30 9.13 -32.41
CA LEU A 92 -13.75 9.27 -32.46
C LEU A 92 -14.48 8.34 -31.46
N ASN A 93 -13.96 7.13 -31.25
CA ASN A 93 -14.57 6.18 -30.33
C ASN A 93 -14.37 6.63 -28.89
N TYR A 94 -13.17 7.13 -28.56
CA TYR A 94 -12.89 7.75 -27.28
C TYR A 94 -13.76 8.99 -27.06
N TYR A 95 -13.84 9.89 -28.04
CA TYR A 95 -14.66 11.10 -27.93
C TYR A 95 -16.14 10.77 -27.66
N ARG A 96 -16.69 9.70 -28.25
CA ARG A 96 -18.03 9.21 -27.89
C ARG A 96 -18.09 8.70 -26.46
N ALA A 97 -17.17 7.83 -26.08
CA ALA A 97 -17.18 7.18 -24.77
C ALA A 97 -17.01 8.18 -23.62
N SER A 98 -16.14 9.18 -23.79
CA SER A 98 -15.85 10.20 -22.80
C SER A 98 -16.90 11.32 -22.73
N ASN A 99 -17.83 11.40 -23.70
CA ASN A 99 -18.88 12.42 -23.75
C ASN A 99 -20.25 11.76 -23.96
N PRO A 100 -20.81 11.10 -22.92
CA PRO A 100 -22.03 10.31 -23.06
C PRO A 100 -23.26 11.11 -23.53
N ASP A 101 -23.28 12.42 -23.29
CA ASP A 101 -24.31 13.33 -23.79
C ASP A 101 -24.39 13.39 -25.32
N LEU A 102 -23.32 13.01 -26.01
CA LEU A 102 -23.23 12.96 -27.47
C LEU A 102 -23.58 11.58 -28.06
N GLY A 103 -23.97 10.60 -27.22
CA GLY A 103 -24.15 9.20 -27.63
C GLY A 103 -25.18 8.95 -28.72
N ASN A 104 -26.11 9.89 -28.94
CA ASN A 104 -27.13 9.82 -30.00
C ASN A 104 -26.66 10.35 -31.37
N LEU A 105 -25.47 10.95 -31.45
CA LEU A 105 -24.92 11.47 -32.71
C LEU A 105 -24.32 10.35 -33.56
N ASP A 106 -24.60 10.39 -34.86
CA ASP A 106 -23.86 9.56 -35.81
C ASP A 106 -22.38 9.99 -35.89
N ASN A 107 -21.52 9.16 -36.47
CA ASN A 107 -20.08 9.43 -36.54
C ASN A 107 -19.71 10.75 -37.26
N ASN A 108 -20.49 11.13 -38.29
CA ASN A 108 -20.26 12.37 -39.01
C ASN A 108 -20.64 13.58 -38.14
N GLN A 109 -21.81 13.52 -37.51
CA GLN A 109 -22.28 14.53 -36.57
C GLN A 109 -21.34 14.68 -35.38
N LEU A 110 -20.81 13.57 -34.88
CA LEU A 110 -19.91 13.55 -33.74
C LEU A 110 -18.56 14.23 -34.06
N PHE A 111 -17.95 13.91 -35.21
CA PHE A 111 -16.71 14.59 -35.61
C PHE A 111 -16.96 16.07 -35.93
N LYS A 112 -18.11 16.39 -36.56
CA LYS A 112 -18.52 17.78 -36.79
C LYS A 112 -18.72 18.56 -35.49
N HIS A 113 -19.29 17.93 -34.46
CA HIS A 113 -19.44 18.51 -33.15
C HIS A 113 -18.07 18.83 -32.53
N PHE A 114 -17.13 17.89 -32.59
CA PHE A 114 -15.78 18.11 -32.09
C PHE A 114 -15.10 19.33 -32.73
N LEU A 115 -15.12 19.41 -34.06
CA LEU A 115 -14.47 20.48 -34.81
C LEU A 115 -15.05 21.88 -34.51
N ASN A 116 -16.37 21.96 -34.31
CA ASN A 116 -17.07 23.22 -34.08
C ASN A 116 -17.09 23.64 -32.60
N PHE A 117 -17.25 22.68 -31.70
CA PHE A 117 -17.53 22.93 -30.28
C PHE A 117 -16.58 22.18 -29.36
N GLY A 118 -16.43 20.86 -29.57
CA GLY A 118 -15.77 19.98 -28.62
C GLY A 118 -14.37 20.42 -28.17
N LEU A 119 -13.52 20.86 -29.11
CA LEU A 119 -12.20 21.38 -28.76
C LEU A 119 -12.29 22.63 -27.88
N ASN A 120 -13.13 23.60 -28.27
CA ASN A 120 -13.28 24.86 -27.53
C ASN A 120 -13.95 24.68 -26.17
N GLU A 121 -14.84 23.71 -26.04
CA GLU A 121 -15.45 23.30 -24.77
C GLU A 121 -14.48 22.56 -23.83
N GLY A 122 -13.30 22.16 -24.31
CA GLY A 122 -12.33 21.38 -23.52
C GLY A 122 -12.80 19.95 -23.27
N ARG A 123 -13.63 19.39 -24.18
CA ARG A 123 -14.11 18.01 -24.10
C ARG A 123 -12.97 17.02 -24.29
N ASN A 124 -13.01 15.86 -23.63
CA ASN A 124 -12.00 14.82 -23.81
C ASN A 124 -12.15 14.14 -25.17
N PHE A 125 -11.16 14.30 -26.05
CA PHE A 125 -11.22 13.86 -27.46
C PHE A 125 -10.09 12.94 -27.89
N ASN A 126 -9.06 12.83 -27.06
CA ASN A 126 -7.97 11.92 -27.27
C ASN A 126 -7.57 11.32 -25.92
N PRO A 127 -7.32 10.01 -25.84
CA PRO A 127 -6.88 9.35 -24.61
C PRO A 127 -5.56 9.89 -24.02
N LEU A 128 -4.83 10.72 -24.77
CA LEU A 128 -3.47 11.16 -24.51
C LEU A 128 -3.34 12.68 -24.42
N ILE A 129 -4.45 13.41 -24.58
CA ILE A 129 -4.46 14.87 -24.55
C ILE A 129 -5.58 15.30 -23.63
N ASP A 130 -5.21 15.75 -22.44
CA ASP A 130 -6.09 16.45 -21.52
C ASP A 130 -5.66 17.91 -21.46
N LEU A 131 -6.39 18.75 -22.21
CA LEU A 131 -6.11 20.19 -22.26
C LEU A 131 -6.42 20.90 -20.94
N ASN A 132 -7.29 20.34 -20.09
CA ASN A 132 -7.57 20.92 -18.78
C ASN A 132 -6.40 20.66 -17.84
N TYR A 133 -5.87 19.43 -17.84
CA TYR A 133 -4.65 19.12 -17.11
C TYR A 133 -3.45 19.90 -17.63
N TYR A 134 -3.23 19.91 -18.96
CA TYR A 134 -2.10 20.63 -19.56
C TYR A 134 -2.11 22.12 -19.19
N ARG A 135 -3.29 22.75 -19.14
CA ARG A 135 -3.44 24.13 -18.64
C ARG A 135 -3.11 24.26 -17.15
N ALA A 136 -3.66 23.36 -16.32
CA ALA A 136 -3.48 23.41 -14.87
C ALA A 136 -2.01 23.22 -14.47
N SER A 137 -1.30 22.31 -15.15
CA SER A 137 0.11 22.02 -14.89
C SER A 137 1.08 23.01 -15.52
N ASN A 138 0.61 23.93 -16.37
CA ASN A 138 1.43 24.96 -17.01
C ASN A 138 0.77 26.34 -16.82
N PRO A 139 0.94 26.97 -15.64
CA PRO A 139 0.23 28.20 -15.27
C PRO A 139 0.46 29.39 -16.23
N ASP A 140 1.58 29.40 -16.96
CA ASP A 140 1.88 30.39 -17.99
C ASP A 140 0.94 30.31 -19.20
N LEU A 141 0.28 29.17 -19.39
CA LEU A 141 -0.68 28.91 -20.48
C LEU A 141 -2.14 29.18 -20.09
N ALA A 142 -2.41 29.60 -18.84
CA ALA A 142 -3.76 29.75 -18.33
C ALA A 142 -4.67 30.68 -19.17
N GLY A 143 -4.08 31.66 -19.87
CA GLY A 143 -4.79 32.59 -20.74
C GLY A 143 -5.10 32.09 -22.16
N LEU A 144 -4.59 30.92 -22.57
CA LEU A 144 -4.78 30.39 -23.92
C LEU A 144 -6.16 29.76 -24.12
N SER A 145 -6.75 29.98 -25.30
CA SER A 145 -7.94 29.23 -25.73
C SER A 145 -7.59 27.74 -25.87
N ASN A 146 -8.57 26.84 -25.78
CA ASN A 146 -8.29 25.41 -25.96
C ASN A 146 -7.63 25.08 -27.32
N ARG A 147 -7.96 25.82 -28.38
CA ARG A 147 -7.35 25.64 -29.71
C ARG A 147 -5.89 26.10 -29.73
N ASP A 148 -5.59 27.25 -29.13
CA ASP A 148 -4.21 27.74 -29.00
C ASP A 148 -3.40 26.83 -28.07
N LEU A 149 -4.03 26.32 -27.03
CA LEU A 149 -3.41 25.40 -26.07
C LEU A 149 -3.07 24.06 -26.72
N PHE A 150 -3.96 23.50 -27.55
CA PHE A 150 -3.65 22.31 -28.35
C PHE A 150 -2.52 22.59 -29.35
N THR A 151 -2.55 23.74 -30.02
CA THR A 151 -1.50 24.15 -30.96
C THR A 151 -0.15 24.29 -30.24
N HIS A 152 -0.14 24.90 -29.04
CA HIS A 152 1.03 25.00 -28.18
C HIS A 152 1.52 23.61 -27.76
N PHE A 153 0.63 22.73 -27.29
CA PHE A 153 0.97 21.38 -26.90
C PHE A 153 1.71 20.62 -28.02
N ILE A 154 1.15 20.62 -29.23
CA ILE A 154 1.71 19.91 -30.38
C ILE A 154 3.05 20.50 -30.84
N ASN A 155 3.19 21.83 -30.88
CA ASN A 155 4.35 22.47 -31.49
C ASN A 155 5.49 22.76 -30.50
N ILE A 156 5.15 22.96 -29.22
CA ILE A 156 6.08 23.46 -28.18
C ILE A 156 6.06 22.52 -26.98
N GLY A 157 4.87 22.22 -26.45
CA GLY A 157 4.68 21.50 -25.20
C GLY A 157 5.38 20.14 -25.15
N ILE A 158 5.20 19.34 -26.20
CA ILE A 158 5.88 18.05 -26.33
C ILE A 158 7.40 18.28 -26.31
N THR A 159 7.92 19.17 -27.17
CA THR A 159 9.37 19.46 -27.29
C THR A 159 10.00 19.98 -26.00
N GLU A 160 9.25 20.75 -25.21
CA GLU A 160 9.71 21.31 -23.92
C GLU A 160 9.55 20.35 -22.72
N ASN A 161 9.14 19.09 -22.93
CA ASN A 161 8.83 18.16 -21.84
C ASN A 161 7.74 18.68 -20.88
N ARG A 162 6.79 19.46 -21.38
CA ARG A 162 5.77 20.03 -20.49
C ARG A 162 4.81 18.96 -20.02
N PRO A 163 4.49 18.88 -18.73
CA PRO A 163 3.57 17.88 -18.19
C PRO A 163 2.19 18.06 -18.84
N PHE A 164 1.72 17.02 -19.54
CA PHE A 164 0.52 17.05 -20.37
C PHE A 164 -0.45 15.89 -20.11
N LEU A 165 0.02 14.88 -19.39
CA LEU A 165 -0.81 13.81 -18.83
C LEU A 165 -0.45 13.63 -17.35
N PRO A 166 -1.41 13.31 -16.48
CA PRO A 166 -1.12 12.99 -15.08
C PRO A 166 -0.23 11.75 -14.92
N LEU A 167 -0.22 10.86 -15.93
CA LEU A 167 0.31 9.51 -15.79
C LEU A 167 1.52 9.21 -16.67
N PHE A 168 1.88 10.11 -17.60
CA PHE A 168 3.03 9.89 -18.48
C PHE A 168 4.09 10.95 -18.22
N ASP A 169 5.29 10.50 -17.87
CA ASP A 169 6.47 11.33 -17.70
C ASP A 169 7.55 10.84 -18.67
N PHE A 170 8.04 11.73 -19.53
CA PHE A 170 9.02 11.38 -20.56
C PHE A 170 10.34 10.91 -19.97
N ASN A 171 10.80 11.56 -18.89
CA ASN A 171 12.06 11.20 -18.24
C ASN A 171 11.91 9.85 -17.55
N PHE A 172 10.81 9.63 -16.85
CA PHE A 172 10.50 8.33 -16.22
C PHE A 172 10.47 7.21 -17.26
N TYR A 173 9.79 7.42 -18.39
CA TYR A 173 9.71 6.41 -19.45
C TYR A 173 11.11 6.11 -20.03
N LEU A 174 11.95 7.11 -20.26
CA LEU A 174 13.32 6.88 -20.74
C LEU A 174 14.21 6.21 -19.68
N GLU A 175 14.16 6.68 -18.43
CA GLU A 175 14.94 6.15 -17.30
C GLU A 175 14.64 4.66 -17.01
N ASN A 176 13.39 4.24 -17.21
CA ASN A 176 12.91 2.88 -16.93
C ASN A 176 12.87 1.96 -18.17
N ASN A 177 13.24 2.46 -19.35
CA ASN A 177 13.27 1.70 -20.60
C ASN A 177 14.59 1.99 -21.33
N ARG A 178 15.70 1.60 -20.68
CA ARG A 178 17.06 2.00 -21.09
C ARG A 178 17.49 1.52 -22.46
N ASP A 179 16.87 0.46 -22.99
CA ASP A 179 17.07 0.05 -24.37
C ASP A 179 16.70 1.15 -25.37
N LEU A 180 15.75 2.04 -25.02
CA LEU A 180 15.44 3.23 -25.81
C LEU A 180 16.46 4.36 -25.59
N SER A 181 17.07 4.43 -24.41
CA SER A 181 18.09 5.43 -24.06
C SER A 181 19.52 5.03 -24.42
N ASP A 182 19.73 3.80 -24.87
CA ASP A 182 21.04 3.25 -25.28
C ASP A 182 21.11 2.87 -26.78
N ASP A 183 19.98 2.79 -27.49
CA ASP A 183 19.94 2.52 -28.94
C ASP A 183 20.31 3.76 -29.76
N ASP A 184 21.56 3.85 -30.23
CA ASP A 184 22.06 4.89 -31.15
C ASP A 184 21.20 5.07 -32.42
N SER A 185 20.36 4.11 -32.83
CA SER A 185 19.43 4.27 -33.95
C SER A 185 18.09 4.92 -33.54
N PHE A 186 17.74 4.85 -32.25
CA PHE A 186 16.67 5.59 -31.58
C PHE A 186 17.17 6.95 -31.03
N LEU A 187 18.50 7.13 -30.92
CA LEU A 187 19.19 8.27 -30.27
C LEU A 187 20.16 9.04 -31.17
N ARG A 188 20.20 8.76 -32.48
CA ARG A 188 20.97 9.57 -33.43
C ARG A 188 20.38 10.99 -33.47
N ASP A 189 20.98 11.91 -32.72
CA ASP A 189 22.15 12.66 -33.20
C ASP A 189 22.74 13.58 -32.13
N ALA A 190 23.98 13.32 -31.71
CA ALA A 190 24.83 14.30 -31.00
C ALA A 190 25.76 15.10 -31.93
N GLU A 191 25.84 14.83 -33.24
CA GLU A 191 26.78 15.50 -34.15
C GLU A 191 26.27 15.71 -35.60
N SER A 192 24.99 16.03 -35.83
CA SER A 192 24.52 16.48 -37.16
C SER A 192 24.28 18.01 -37.18
N GLN A 193 24.84 18.68 -38.18
CA GLN A 193 24.85 20.16 -38.31
C GLN A 193 23.54 20.75 -38.85
N ASP A 194 22.47 19.95 -38.98
CA ASP A 194 21.22 20.36 -39.65
C ASP A 194 20.01 20.49 -38.70
N GLY A 195 20.19 20.30 -37.39
CA GLY A 195 19.31 20.90 -36.38
C GLY A 195 17.88 20.33 -36.24
N GLU A 196 17.65 19.05 -36.52
CA GLU A 196 16.44 18.36 -36.05
C GLU A 196 16.78 17.44 -34.87
N SER A 197 16.41 17.92 -33.67
CA SER A 197 16.55 17.26 -32.37
C SER A 197 15.65 16.03 -32.29
N ILE A 198 16.10 14.98 -31.58
CA ILE A 198 15.20 13.94 -31.02
C ILE A 198 14.07 14.68 -30.29
N THR A 199 12.82 14.32 -30.59
CA THR A 199 11.67 14.99 -29.98
C THR A 199 10.96 14.01 -29.06
N TYR A 200 10.49 14.47 -27.91
CA TYR A 200 9.56 13.74 -27.04
C TYR A 200 8.34 13.16 -27.82
N ARG A 201 8.09 13.62 -29.04
CA ARG A 201 7.13 13.06 -30.00
C ARG A 201 7.46 11.61 -30.42
N GLU A 202 8.73 11.25 -30.57
CA GLU A 202 9.12 9.88 -30.90
C GLU A 202 8.93 8.94 -29.70
N VAL A 203 9.22 9.46 -28.50
CA VAL A 203 9.02 8.74 -27.23
C VAL A 203 7.54 8.41 -27.02
N ILE A 204 6.65 9.39 -27.19
CA ILE A 204 5.20 9.14 -27.07
C ILE A 204 4.70 8.20 -28.18
N ASN A 205 5.17 8.35 -29.42
CA ASN A 205 4.80 7.45 -30.51
C ASN A 205 5.20 6.00 -30.22
N HIS A 206 6.42 5.79 -29.73
CA HIS A 206 6.90 4.47 -29.32
C HIS A 206 6.04 3.89 -28.19
N TRP A 207 5.77 4.67 -27.14
CA TRP A 207 4.90 4.23 -26.04
C TRP A 207 3.54 3.75 -26.55
N LEU A 208 2.92 4.47 -27.48
CA LEU A 208 1.58 4.14 -27.98
C LEU A 208 1.53 2.95 -28.92
N SER A 209 2.54 2.84 -29.80
CA SER A 209 2.58 1.81 -30.83
C SER A 209 3.06 0.47 -30.28
N SER A 210 4.05 0.50 -29.41
CA SER A 210 4.74 -0.68 -28.90
C SER A 210 4.74 -0.75 -27.37
N GLY A 211 5.14 0.33 -26.69
CA GLY A 211 5.39 0.34 -25.26
C GLY A 211 4.21 -0.13 -24.39
N LEU A 212 2.98 0.27 -24.71
CA LEU A 212 1.77 -0.18 -24.02
C LEU A 212 1.54 -1.69 -24.19
N ASN A 213 1.75 -2.23 -25.39
CA ASN A 213 1.59 -3.67 -25.64
C ASN A 213 2.70 -4.49 -24.98
N GLU A 214 3.91 -3.93 -24.92
CA GLU A 214 5.07 -4.45 -24.20
C GLU A 214 4.99 -4.24 -22.69
N ARG A 215 3.96 -3.52 -22.21
CA ARG A 215 3.71 -3.19 -20.80
C ARG A 215 4.87 -2.44 -20.12
N ARG A 216 5.62 -1.68 -20.90
CA ARG A 216 6.73 -0.84 -20.43
C ARG A 216 6.30 0.13 -19.34
N ARG A 217 7.16 0.36 -18.35
CA ARG A 217 6.90 1.31 -17.26
C ARG A 217 6.89 2.74 -17.82
N PHE A 218 5.74 3.40 -17.75
CA PHE A 218 5.53 4.77 -18.26
C PHE A 218 5.08 5.77 -17.22
N SER A 219 4.73 5.27 -16.04
CA SER A 219 4.26 6.05 -14.92
C SER A 219 4.97 5.60 -13.64
N PRO A 220 5.37 6.53 -12.77
CA PRO A 220 5.69 6.17 -11.40
C PRO A 220 4.45 5.64 -10.66
N TYR A 221 3.25 6.04 -11.07
CA TYR A 221 2.03 5.74 -10.34
C TYR A 221 1.28 4.49 -10.83
N VAL A 222 1.57 3.99 -12.02
CA VAL A 222 0.84 2.89 -12.67
C VAL A 222 1.80 1.82 -13.19
N ASP A 223 1.49 0.56 -12.89
CA ASP A 223 2.22 -0.62 -13.35
C ASP A 223 1.22 -1.63 -13.96
N LEU A 224 1.29 -1.83 -15.28
CA LEU A 224 0.34 -2.70 -16.00
C LEU A 224 0.54 -4.18 -15.69
N ASP A 225 1.75 -4.63 -15.39
CA ASP A 225 1.99 -6.02 -14.98
C ASP A 225 1.46 -6.26 -13.57
N TYR A 226 1.64 -5.29 -12.67
CA TYR A 226 1.00 -5.33 -11.35
C TYR A 226 -0.53 -5.31 -11.48
N TYR A 227 -1.07 -4.45 -12.36
CA TYR A 227 -2.50 -4.36 -12.60
C TYR A 227 -3.09 -5.69 -13.10
N LEU A 228 -2.46 -6.34 -14.07
CA LEU A 228 -2.94 -7.62 -14.56
C LEU A 228 -2.80 -8.72 -13.50
N SER A 229 -1.65 -8.83 -12.84
CA SER A 229 -1.41 -9.88 -11.83
C SER A 229 -2.30 -9.77 -10.58
N ASN A 230 -2.80 -8.58 -10.25
CA ASN A 230 -3.69 -8.38 -9.09
C ASN A 230 -5.18 -8.36 -9.46
N ASN A 231 -5.54 -8.52 -10.74
CA ASN A 231 -6.93 -8.53 -11.20
C ASN A 231 -7.16 -9.74 -12.11
N GLN A 232 -7.41 -10.89 -11.48
CA GLN A 232 -7.45 -12.20 -12.13
C GLN A 232 -8.49 -12.30 -13.26
N ASP A 233 -9.59 -11.57 -13.17
CA ASP A 233 -10.60 -11.49 -14.22
C ASP A 233 -10.03 -10.93 -15.54
N LEU A 234 -9.09 -9.98 -15.46
CA LEU A 234 -8.41 -9.40 -16.63
C LEU A 234 -7.43 -10.38 -17.26
N VAL A 235 -6.75 -11.19 -16.44
CA VAL A 235 -5.88 -12.28 -16.90
C VAL A 235 -6.70 -13.34 -17.62
N VAL A 236 -7.83 -13.75 -17.03
CA VAL A 236 -8.76 -14.72 -17.64
C VAL A 236 -9.37 -14.18 -18.94
N ALA A 237 -9.65 -12.86 -19.00
CA ALA A 237 -10.09 -12.20 -20.22
C ALA A 237 -9.01 -12.10 -21.31
N GLY A 238 -7.74 -12.37 -20.97
CA GLY A 238 -6.62 -12.39 -21.92
C GLY A 238 -6.24 -10.99 -22.44
N LEU A 239 -6.40 -9.95 -21.62
CA LEU A 239 -6.12 -8.58 -22.07
C LEU A 239 -4.62 -8.38 -22.41
N ASN A 240 -4.34 -7.79 -23.57
CA ASN A 240 -3.01 -7.27 -23.87
C ASN A 240 -2.74 -5.96 -23.11
N GLY A 241 -1.49 -5.48 -23.13
CA GLY A 241 -1.12 -4.30 -22.34
C GLY A 241 -1.88 -3.02 -22.71
N ARG A 242 -2.18 -2.80 -24.00
CA ARG A 242 -3.02 -1.68 -24.44
C ARG A 242 -4.45 -1.79 -23.89
N GLN A 243 -5.05 -2.97 -23.99
CA GLN A 243 -6.40 -3.22 -23.44
C GLN A 243 -6.42 -3.06 -21.91
N ALA A 244 -5.35 -3.49 -21.22
CA ALA A 244 -5.21 -3.31 -19.78
C ALA A 244 -5.15 -1.82 -19.40
N TYR A 245 -4.38 -1.01 -20.12
CA TYR A 245 -4.33 0.44 -19.92
C TYR A 245 -5.69 1.11 -20.17
N ASP A 246 -6.36 0.77 -21.26
CA ASP A 246 -7.69 1.32 -21.57
C ASP A 246 -8.72 0.91 -20.51
N HIS A 247 -8.67 -0.33 -20.04
CA HIS A 247 -9.52 -0.80 -18.93
C HIS A 247 -9.20 -0.05 -17.62
N PHE A 248 -7.93 0.09 -17.26
CA PHE A 248 -7.50 0.83 -16.07
C PHE A 248 -8.06 2.26 -16.06
N ARG A 249 -7.85 3.04 -17.12
CA ARG A 249 -8.27 4.45 -17.16
C ARG A 249 -9.79 4.60 -17.14
N ASN A 250 -10.50 3.74 -17.87
CA ASN A 250 -11.93 3.92 -18.07
C ASN A 250 -12.77 3.31 -16.93
N ILE A 251 -12.27 2.24 -16.30
CA ILE A 251 -13.02 1.42 -15.35
C ILE A 251 -12.20 1.22 -14.07
N GLY A 252 -11.00 0.64 -14.21
CA GLY A 252 -10.24 0.10 -13.09
C GLY A 252 -9.92 1.10 -11.97
N VAL A 253 -9.50 2.31 -12.34
CA VAL A 253 -9.17 3.37 -11.36
C VAL A 253 -10.40 3.80 -10.57
N ASN A 254 -11.58 3.84 -11.20
CA ASN A 254 -12.83 4.24 -10.57
C ASN A 254 -13.46 3.10 -9.75
N GLU A 255 -13.15 1.85 -10.08
CA GLU A 255 -13.48 0.67 -9.28
C GLU A 255 -12.54 0.49 -8.07
N GLY A 256 -11.47 1.28 -7.95
CA GLY A 256 -10.47 1.12 -6.88
C GLY A 256 -9.62 -0.14 -7.01
N ARG A 257 -9.48 -0.67 -8.23
CA ARG A 257 -8.65 -1.86 -8.49
C ARG A 257 -7.18 -1.57 -8.17
N ARG A 258 -6.44 -2.60 -7.76
CA ARG A 258 -5.00 -2.52 -7.51
C ARG A 258 -4.19 -2.46 -8.80
N PHE A 259 -3.56 -1.32 -9.09
CA PHE A 259 -2.75 -1.08 -10.30
C PHE A 259 -1.33 -0.58 -10.00
N SER A 260 -0.98 -0.43 -8.73
CA SER A 260 0.33 0.01 -8.28
C SER A 260 0.71 -0.65 -6.97
N ARG A 261 2.02 -0.93 -6.80
CA ARG A 261 2.58 -1.32 -5.50
C ARG A 261 2.62 -0.14 -4.52
N PHE A 262 2.70 1.08 -5.07
CA PHE A 262 2.97 2.29 -4.31
C PHE A 262 1.72 3.14 -4.05
N PHE A 263 0.59 2.72 -4.61
CA PHE A 263 -0.71 3.32 -4.37
C PHE A 263 -1.81 2.25 -4.30
N ASP A 264 -2.50 2.20 -3.17
CA ASP A 264 -3.71 1.40 -2.97
C ASP A 264 -4.83 2.35 -2.56
N THR A 265 -5.92 2.39 -3.32
CA THR A 265 -6.99 3.37 -3.08
C THR A 265 -7.65 3.17 -1.72
N ASN A 266 -7.89 1.92 -1.31
CA ASN A 266 -8.57 1.62 -0.06
C ASN A 266 -7.68 2.02 1.11
N TYR A 267 -6.40 1.65 1.05
CA TYR A 267 -5.40 2.10 2.02
C TYR A 267 -5.30 3.63 2.06
N TYR A 268 -5.22 4.28 0.90
CA TYR A 268 -5.09 5.74 0.85
C TYR A 268 -6.31 6.45 1.44
N LEU A 269 -7.53 5.99 1.16
CA LEU A 269 -8.73 6.56 1.76
C LEU A 269 -8.89 6.22 3.25
N ALA A 270 -8.41 5.04 3.69
CA ALA A 270 -8.34 4.67 5.10
C ALA A 270 -7.40 5.63 5.85
N ASN A 271 -6.18 5.81 5.32
CA ASN A 271 -5.12 6.68 5.86
C ASN A 271 -5.41 8.18 5.80
N ASN A 272 -6.48 8.61 5.13
CA ASN A 272 -6.76 10.02 4.88
C ASN A 272 -8.24 10.34 5.14
N HIS A 273 -8.57 10.48 6.43
CA HIS A 273 -9.93 10.70 6.92
C HIS A 273 -10.59 11.94 6.33
N ASP A 274 -9.83 13.01 6.10
CA ASP A 274 -10.30 14.23 5.46
C ASP A 274 -10.84 13.95 4.05
N LEU A 275 -10.13 13.12 3.27
CA LEU A 275 -10.54 12.73 1.92
C LEU A 275 -11.74 11.78 1.95
N ARG A 276 -11.78 10.86 2.91
CA ARG A 276 -12.92 9.95 3.13
C ARG A 276 -14.17 10.72 3.54
N ALA A 277 -14.05 11.67 4.46
CA ALA A 277 -15.13 12.54 4.92
C ALA A 277 -15.64 13.46 3.79
N ALA A 278 -14.75 13.89 2.90
CA ALA A 278 -15.12 14.62 1.68
C ALA A 278 -15.79 13.71 0.62
N GLY A 279 -15.86 12.40 0.85
CA GLY A 279 -16.56 11.44 -0.01
C GLY A 279 -15.89 11.22 -1.36
N LEU A 280 -14.55 11.32 -1.42
CA LEU A 280 -13.81 11.15 -2.67
C LEU A 280 -14.03 9.73 -3.23
N THR A 281 -14.30 9.66 -4.53
CA THR A 281 -14.31 8.39 -5.27
C THR A 281 -12.89 7.85 -5.43
N PRO A 282 -12.71 6.55 -5.75
CA PRO A 282 -11.39 5.98 -6.03
C PRO A 282 -10.53 6.77 -7.04
N GLY A 283 -11.14 7.18 -8.15
CA GLY A 283 -10.45 8.01 -9.16
C GLY A 283 -10.08 9.39 -8.63
N GLN A 284 -10.92 10.01 -7.79
CA GLN A 284 -10.60 11.29 -7.16
C GLN A 284 -9.49 11.14 -6.12
N ALA A 285 -9.48 10.05 -5.35
CA ALA A 285 -8.43 9.75 -4.38
C ALA A 285 -7.07 9.56 -5.06
N PHE A 286 -7.04 8.83 -6.17
CA PHE A 286 -5.83 8.69 -6.98
C PHE A 286 -5.36 10.03 -7.56
N ASN A 287 -6.28 10.82 -8.11
CA ASN A 287 -5.95 12.17 -8.59
C ASN A 287 -5.43 13.06 -7.46
N HIS A 288 -5.98 12.96 -6.25
CA HIS A 288 -5.47 13.68 -5.08
C HIS A 288 -4.05 13.24 -4.74
N PHE A 289 -3.78 11.93 -4.70
CA PHE A 289 -2.46 11.40 -4.41
C PHE A 289 -1.39 11.93 -5.37
N VAL A 290 -1.66 11.85 -6.68
CA VAL A 290 -0.75 12.32 -7.74
C VAL A 290 -0.52 13.84 -7.66
N ASN A 291 -1.55 14.63 -7.37
CA ASN A 291 -1.46 16.10 -7.40
C ASN A 291 -1.07 16.73 -6.07
N PHE A 292 -1.24 16.05 -4.94
CA PHE A 292 -1.06 16.63 -3.61
C PHE A 292 -0.45 15.63 -2.65
N GLY A 293 -0.98 14.41 -2.58
CA GLY A 293 -0.64 13.44 -1.55
C GLY A 293 0.84 13.13 -1.41
N VAL A 294 1.55 12.94 -2.53
CA VAL A 294 3.00 12.71 -2.51
C VAL A 294 3.74 13.89 -1.87
N ARG A 295 3.42 15.13 -2.26
CA ARG A 295 4.04 16.35 -1.71
C ARG A 295 3.66 16.63 -0.27
N GLU A 296 2.48 16.19 0.15
CA GLU A 296 2.00 16.29 1.53
C GLU A 296 2.60 15.20 2.43
N GLY A 297 3.36 14.25 1.88
CA GLY A 297 3.92 13.13 2.65
C GLY A 297 2.87 12.08 3.02
N ARG A 298 1.71 12.06 2.36
CA ARG A 298 0.66 11.07 2.60
C ARG A 298 1.10 9.70 2.10
N ARG A 299 0.80 8.68 2.89
CA ARG A 299 1.13 7.28 2.59
C ARG A 299 0.20 6.73 1.50
N GLY A 300 0.72 6.58 0.29
CA GLY A 300 -0.04 6.02 -0.86
C GLY A 300 -0.35 4.53 -0.70
N SER A 301 0.51 3.80 0.00
CA SER A 301 0.38 2.36 0.23
C SER A 301 1.08 1.97 1.53
N VAL A 302 0.80 0.76 1.98
CA VAL A 302 1.46 0.17 3.14
C VAL A 302 2.99 0.04 2.97
N LEU A 303 3.51 0.00 1.73
CA LEU A 303 4.94 -0.18 1.47
C LEU A 303 5.78 1.08 1.72
N PHE A 304 5.18 2.27 1.65
CA PHE A 304 5.95 3.51 1.68
C PHE A 304 5.34 4.55 2.63
N ASP A 305 6.10 4.88 3.65
CA ASP A 305 5.90 6.00 4.55
C ASP A 305 7.00 7.05 4.28
N PRO A 306 6.66 8.19 3.65
CA PRO A 306 7.65 9.20 3.27
C PRO A 306 8.46 9.73 4.47
N ALA A 307 7.81 9.95 5.61
CA ALA A 307 8.47 10.47 6.80
C ALA A 307 9.40 9.42 7.42
N TYR A 308 8.93 8.17 7.51
CA TYR A 308 9.76 7.06 7.97
C TYR A 308 10.96 6.81 7.05
N TYR A 309 10.75 6.85 5.73
CA TYR A 309 11.83 6.62 4.76
C TYR A 309 12.94 7.66 4.91
N LEU A 310 12.60 8.95 5.02
CA LEU A 310 13.59 10.00 5.22
C LEU A 310 14.31 9.86 6.57
N ALA A 311 13.59 9.48 7.64
CA ALA A 311 14.18 9.29 8.95
C ALA A 311 15.19 8.12 9.01
N ASN A 312 14.97 7.07 8.20
CA ASN A 312 15.79 5.85 8.22
C ASN A 312 16.82 5.76 7.08
N ASN A 313 16.79 6.70 6.12
CA ASN A 313 17.74 6.75 4.99
C ASN A 313 18.41 8.14 4.94
N PRO A 314 19.38 8.40 5.84
CA PRO A 314 19.94 9.74 6.04
C PRO A 314 20.75 10.26 4.85
N ASP A 315 21.26 9.37 3.99
CA ASP A 315 21.90 9.73 2.71
C ASP A 315 20.93 10.46 1.78
N ILE A 316 19.65 10.11 1.83
CA ILE A 316 18.58 10.78 1.10
C ILE A 316 18.17 12.06 1.83
N ALA A 317 17.93 12.02 3.14
CA ALA A 317 17.48 13.22 3.87
C ALA A 317 18.49 14.39 3.82
N ALA A 318 19.80 14.10 3.84
CA ALA A 318 20.85 15.12 3.82
C ALA A 318 20.92 15.92 2.51
N ALA A 319 20.30 15.45 1.42
CA ALA A 319 20.25 16.17 0.15
C ALA A 319 19.18 17.29 0.10
N GLY A 320 18.45 17.55 1.20
CA GLY A 320 17.38 18.56 1.24
C GLY A 320 16.10 18.12 0.53
N THR A 321 15.88 16.81 0.54
CA THR A 321 14.98 16.06 -0.34
C THR A 321 13.51 16.23 0.05
N SER A 322 12.66 16.57 -0.93
CA SER A 322 11.21 16.65 -0.72
C SER A 322 10.59 15.25 -0.59
N PHE A 323 9.34 15.15 -0.11
CA PHE A 323 8.61 13.87 -0.14
C PHE A 323 8.42 13.33 -1.56
N GLU A 324 8.36 14.20 -2.57
CA GLU A 324 8.27 13.82 -3.98
C GLU A 324 9.56 13.18 -4.48
N ASP A 325 10.71 13.77 -4.11
CA ASP A 325 12.02 13.20 -4.41
C ASP A 325 12.24 11.87 -3.65
N ALA A 326 11.79 11.79 -2.38
CA ALA A 326 11.86 10.57 -1.59
C ALA A 326 11.02 9.43 -2.21
N PHE A 327 9.82 9.76 -2.70
CA PHE A 327 8.97 8.83 -3.42
C PHE A 327 9.63 8.36 -4.72
N LYS A 328 10.18 9.28 -5.52
CA LYS A 328 10.91 8.94 -6.75
C LYS A 328 12.13 8.05 -6.47
N ASP A 329 12.92 8.37 -5.44
CA ASP A 329 14.08 7.59 -5.03
C ASP A 329 13.69 6.17 -4.61
N PHE A 330 12.66 6.03 -3.76
CA PHE A 330 12.20 4.71 -3.34
C PHE A 330 11.74 3.87 -4.53
N GLN A 331 10.98 4.45 -5.46
CA GLN A 331 10.50 3.72 -6.63
C GLN A 331 11.62 3.28 -7.58
N THR A 332 12.64 4.11 -7.73
CA THR A 332 13.72 3.90 -8.71
C THR A 332 14.82 3.01 -8.12
N PHE A 333 15.19 3.25 -6.87
CA PHE A 333 16.34 2.63 -6.21
C PHE A 333 15.94 1.95 -4.90
N GLY A 334 15.29 2.67 -3.97
CA GLY A 334 15.12 2.19 -2.60
C GLY A 334 14.39 0.86 -2.48
N PHE A 335 13.36 0.65 -3.29
CA PHE A 335 12.61 -0.60 -3.35
C PHE A 335 13.42 -1.76 -3.96
N SER A 336 14.37 -1.49 -4.87
CA SER A 336 15.25 -2.58 -5.34
C SER A 336 16.39 -2.86 -4.36
N GLN A 337 16.83 -1.83 -3.63
CA GLN A 337 17.92 -1.86 -2.66
C GLN A 337 17.52 -2.31 -1.25
N ALA A 338 16.29 -2.78 -1.03
CA ALA A 338 15.87 -3.22 0.31
C ALA A 338 15.92 -2.10 1.37
N ARG A 339 15.75 -0.84 0.98
CA ARG A 339 15.73 0.28 1.92
C ARG A 339 14.47 0.25 2.78
N SER A 340 14.65 0.44 4.09
CA SER A 340 13.55 0.49 5.05
C SER A 340 12.70 1.73 4.80
N SER A 341 11.43 1.53 4.43
CA SER A 341 10.55 2.60 3.96
C SER A 341 9.23 2.71 4.69
N SER A 342 8.95 1.81 5.61
CA SER A 342 7.88 1.93 6.60
C SER A 342 8.10 0.88 7.69
N LEU A 343 7.33 0.94 8.78
CA LEU A 343 7.28 -0.14 9.77
C LEU A 343 6.81 -1.47 9.14
N TRP A 344 5.94 -1.39 8.12
CA TRP A 344 5.54 -2.53 7.28
C TRP A 344 6.60 -2.98 6.27
N PHE A 345 7.53 -2.12 5.88
CA PHE A 345 8.54 -2.42 4.86
C PHE A 345 9.95 -2.11 5.34
N ASP A 346 10.37 -2.92 6.30
CA ASP A 346 11.71 -3.27 6.77
C ASP A 346 12.16 -4.62 6.15
N PRO A 347 12.80 -4.61 4.98
CA PRO A 347 13.12 -5.82 4.22
C PRO A 347 13.97 -6.85 4.99
N GLU A 348 14.92 -6.40 5.81
CA GLU A 348 15.73 -7.29 6.66
C GLU A 348 14.85 -8.05 7.66
N GLY A 349 13.90 -7.36 8.31
CA GLY A 349 12.95 -7.98 9.22
C GLY A 349 12.03 -9.02 8.56
N ILE A 350 11.64 -8.81 7.29
CA ILE A 350 10.90 -9.81 6.50
C ILE A 350 11.81 -10.98 6.14
N ALA A 351 12.97 -10.71 5.54
CA ALA A 351 13.91 -11.73 5.10
C ALA A 351 14.41 -12.61 6.26
N ALA A 352 14.48 -12.05 7.48
CA ALA A 352 14.78 -12.81 8.69
C ALA A 352 13.79 -13.96 8.94
N LEU A 353 12.57 -13.88 8.44
CA LEU A 353 11.55 -14.93 8.57
C LEU A 353 11.29 -15.71 7.27
N LEU A 354 11.97 -15.41 6.16
CA LEU A 354 11.78 -16.13 4.90
C LEU A 354 12.95 -17.08 4.60
N ASN A 355 12.63 -18.30 4.19
CA ASN A 355 13.65 -19.20 3.64
C ASN A 355 13.85 -18.92 2.14
N VAL A 356 14.81 -18.06 1.81
CA VAL A 356 15.15 -17.70 0.43
C VAL A 356 16.20 -18.66 -0.10
N ARG A 357 15.86 -19.46 -1.13
CA ARG A 357 16.81 -20.36 -1.80
C ARG A 357 17.92 -19.52 -2.45
N GLN A 358 19.18 -19.81 -2.12
CA GLN A 358 20.33 -18.97 -2.44
C GLN A 358 20.34 -18.46 -3.89
N GLY A 359 20.18 -17.15 -4.06
CA GLY A 359 20.71 -16.37 -5.18
C GLY A 359 22.01 -15.67 -4.78
N PRO A 360 22.81 -15.15 -5.72
CA PRO A 360 24.02 -14.38 -5.39
C PRO A 360 23.68 -13.24 -4.41
N GLU A 361 24.57 -13.03 -3.43
CA GLU A 361 24.42 -12.24 -2.18
C GLU A 361 24.07 -10.73 -2.35
N GLU A 362 23.66 -10.27 -3.53
CA GLU A 362 23.34 -8.86 -3.83
C GLU A 362 21.96 -8.63 -4.47
N GLN A 363 21.03 -9.60 -4.45
CA GLN A 363 19.82 -9.51 -5.27
C GLN A 363 18.57 -8.85 -4.64
N ILE A 364 17.86 -8.17 -5.54
CA ILE A 364 16.73 -7.25 -5.40
C ILE A 364 15.58 -7.85 -4.59
N ILE A 365 14.83 -7.05 -3.82
CA ILE A 365 13.64 -7.49 -3.04
C ILE A 365 12.68 -8.41 -3.85
N GLN A 366 12.53 -8.15 -5.15
CA GLN A 366 11.71 -8.96 -6.06
C GLN A 366 12.15 -10.42 -6.15
N ASP A 367 13.44 -10.69 -6.02
CA ASP A 367 14.01 -12.05 -6.08
C ASP A 367 13.72 -12.83 -4.80
N TRP A 368 13.50 -12.16 -3.65
CA TRP A 368 13.14 -12.85 -2.41
C TRP A 368 11.79 -13.55 -2.52
N LEU A 369 10.78 -12.93 -3.14
CA LEU A 369 9.48 -13.58 -3.36
C LEU A 369 9.56 -14.74 -4.35
N ALA A 370 10.40 -14.59 -5.38
CA ALA A 370 10.57 -15.61 -6.40
C ALA A 370 11.30 -16.85 -5.88
N ASN A 371 12.21 -16.65 -4.91
CA ASN A 371 13.08 -17.70 -4.39
C ASN A 371 12.71 -18.18 -2.97
N ALA A 372 11.74 -17.56 -2.30
CA ALA A 372 11.27 -18.00 -1.01
C ALA A 372 10.48 -19.31 -1.12
N ASP A 373 10.65 -20.19 -0.13
CA ASP A 373 9.78 -21.37 0.03
C ASP A 373 8.34 -20.92 0.27
N LYS A 374 7.46 -21.20 -0.69
CA LYS A 374 6.03 -20.95 -0.61
C LYS A 374 5.25 -21.90 -1.52
N TRP A 375 3.95 -21.98 -1.31
CA TRP A 375 3.05 -22.66 -2.24
C TRP A 375 2.82 -21.77 -3.48
N LEU A 376 3.50 -22.08 -4.59
CA LEU A 376 3.48 -21.33 -5.85
C LEU A 376 2.21 -21.56 -6.66
N ASP A 377 1.60 -22.74 -6.51
CA ASP A 377 0.39 -23.13 -7.25
C ASP A 377 -0.93 -22.65 -6.62
N ILE A 378 -0.85 -21.94 -5.48
CA ILE A 378 -2.01 -21.39 -4.79
C ILE A 378 -2.18 -19.91 -5.17
N PRO A 379 -3.15 -19.56 -6.02
CA PRO A 379 -3.42 -18.16 -6.35
C PRO A 379 -4.02 -17.41 -5.16
N ILE A 380 -4.05 -16.08 -5.22
CA ILE A 380 -4.79 -15.24 -4.26
C ILE A 380 -6.27 -15.67 -4.25
N GLY A 381 -6.81 -15.94 -3.06
CA GLY A 381 -8.15 -16.50 -2.86
C GLY A 381 -8.25 -18.01 -3.12
N GLY A 382 -7.12 -18.67 -3.39
CA GLY A 382 -7.01 -20.10 -3.64
C GLY A 382 -7.22 -20.97 -2.39
N THR A 383 -7.29 -22.28 -2.59
CA THR A 383 -7.53 -23.25 -1.51
C THR A 383 -6.28 -24.07 -1.21
N LEU A 384 -5.84 -24.06 0.05
CA LEU A 384 -4.79 -24.95 0.55
C LEU A 384 -5.43 -26.01 1.46
N THR A 385 -5.33 -27.28 1.06
CA THR A 385 -5.95 -28.37 1.81
C THR A 385 -5.04 -28.90 2.90
N TYR A 386 -5.57 -29.23 4.07
CA TYR A 386 -4.85 -29.94 5.13
C TYR A 386 -5.61 -31.19 5.57
N SER A 387 -4.92 -32.15 6.18
CA SER A 387 -5.53 -33.37 6.71
C SER A 387 -4.82 -33.85 7.98
N PHE A 388 -5.49 -34.73 8.71
CA PHE A 388 -4.93 -35.38 9.89
C PHE A 388 -4.69 -36.85 9.57
N VAL A 389 -3.44 -37.31 9.75
CA VAL A 389 -3.12 -38.72 9.57
C VAL A 389 -4.01 -39.56 10.47
N THR A 390 -4.59 -40.62 9.90
CA THR A 390 -5.48 -41.54 10.61
C THR A 390 -4.75 -42.81 10.97
N THR A 391 -5.30 -43.59 11.90
CA THR A 391 -4.81 -44.94 12.18
C THR A 391 -4.69 -45.82 10.92
N ALA A 392 -5.55 -45.63 9.91
CA ALA A 392 -5.53 -46.38 8.67
C ALA A 392 -4.49 -45.88 7.65
N SER A 393 -4.21 -44.57 7.62
CA SER A 393 -3.26 -43.96 6.69
C SER A 393 -1.85 -43.84 7.24
N ALA A 394 -1.66 -43.94 8.56
CA ALA A 394 -0.34 -43.89 9.20
C ALA A 394 0.67 -44.91 8.64
N PRO A 395 0.32 -46.19 8.40
CA PRO A 395 1.25 -47.16 7.80
C PRO A 395 1.58 -46.89 6.32
N LEU A 396 0.87 -45.96 5.68
CA LEU A 396 1.02 -45.56 4.28
C LEU A 396 1.76 -44.23 4.14
N TYR A 397 2.21 -43.63 5.24
CA TYR A 397 3.01 -42.42 5.20
C TYR A 397 4.38 -42.71 4.55
N GLU A 398 4.79 -41.87 3.61
CA GLU A 398 5.94 -42.13 2.73
C GLU A 398 7.26 -41.58 3.27
N GLY A 399 7.23 -40.78 4.34
CA GLY A 399 8.43 -40.20 4.94
C GLY A 399 9.27 -41.20 5.75
N GLY A 400 10.48 -40.78 6.12
CA GLY A 400 11.46 -41.59 6.86
C GLY A 400 11.18 -41.73 8.36
N GLU A 401 10.11 -41.12 8.84
CA GLU A 401 9.70 -41.06 10.23
C GLU A 401 9.23 -42.40 10.78
N THR A 402 9.58 -42.63 12.05
CA THR A 402 9.11 -43.81 12.78
C THR A 402 7.95 -43.45 13.72
N GLY A 403 7.10 -44.42 14.03
CA GLY A 403 6.03 -44.21 15.03
C GLY A 403 4.92 -43.25 14.60
N VAL A 404 4.78 -43.01 13.28
CA VAL A 404 3.72 -42.18 12.70
C VAL A 404 2.35 -42.66 13.17
N ARG A 405 1.55 -41.73 13.72
CA ARG A 405 0.22 -42.03 14.24
C ARG A 405 -0.68 -40.81 14.29
N GLU A 406 -1.96 -41.08 14.47
CA GLU A 406 -3.02 -40.08 14.53
C GLU A 406 -2.93 -39.19 15.78
N VAL A 407 -3.14 -37.88 15.60
CA VAL A 407 -3.22 -36.89 16.68
C VAL A 407 -4.58 -36.93 17.39
N THR A 408 -4.63 -36.44 18.64
CA THR A 408 -5.87 -36.44 19.43
C THR A 408 -6.92 -35.46 18.90
N PRO A 409 -8.22 -35.64 19.20
CA PRO A 409 -9.26 -34.70 18.80
C PRO A 409 -9.03 -33.24 19.24
N GLU A 410 -8.43 -33.04 20.41
CA GLU A 410 -8.10 -31.73 20.97
C GLU A 410 -7.05 -31.02 20.10
N ILE A 411 -5.98 -31.73 19.71
CA ILE A 411 -4.96 -31.20 18.79
C ILE A 411 -5.59 -30.85 17.45
N LYS A 412 -6.48 -31.71 16.91
CA LYS A 412 -7.20 -31.41 15.66
C LYS A 412 -8.01 -30.12 15.77
N ASN A 413 -8.66 -29.88 16.90
CA ASN A 413 -9.43 -28.66 17.12
C ASN A 413 -8.54 -27.43 17.23
N ASN A 414 -7.38 -27.52 17.90
CA ASN A 414 -6.40 -26.44 17.94
C ASN A 414 -5.90 -26.09 16.54
N VAL A 415 -5.48 -27.07 15.74
CA VAL A 415 -5.04 -26.86 14.35
C VAL A 415 -6.15 -26.24 13.50
N ARG A 416 -7.40 -26.73 13.59
CA ARG A 416 -8.54 -26.14 12.87
C ARG A 416 -8.76 -24.67 13.22
N ASN A 417 -8.65 -24.33 14.51
CA ASN A 417 -8.78 -22.95 14.97
C ASN A 417 -7.68 -22.06 14.38
N ILE A 418 -6.42 -22.53 14.39
CA ILE A 418 -5.30 -21.81 13.79
C ILE A 418 -5.51 -21.60 12.28
N MET A 419 -5.80 -22.69 11.55
CA MET A 419 -6.02 -22.66 10.09
C MET A 419 -7.16 -21.72 9.70
N ARG A 420 -8.27 -21.71 10.46
CA ARG A 420 -9.39 -20.78 10.23
C ARG A 420 -9.00 -19.33 10.47
N ASN A 421 -8.23 -19.05 11.51
CA ASN A 421 -7.83 -17.68 11.84
C ASN A 421 -6.79 -17.14 10.84
N LEU A 422 -5.94 -18.01 10.26
CA LEU A 422 -4.95 -17.60 9.26
C LEU A 422 -5.56 -16.91 8.03
N SER A 423 -6.76 -17.32 7.61
CA SER A 423 -7.49 -16.68 6.50
C SER A 423 -7.85 -15.20 6.76
N GLN A 424 -7.82 -14.72 8.00
CA GLN A 424 -8.01 -13.31 8.32
C GLN A 424 -6.81 -12.47 7.86
N TYR A 425 -5.61 -13.06 7.87
CA TYR A 425 -4.36 -12.35 7.58
C TYR A 425 -3.92 -12.50 6.12
N ILE A 426 -4.09 -13.70 5.54
CA ILE A 426 -3.66 -14.01 4.17
C ILE A 426 -4.81 -14.58 3.33
N PRO A 427 -4.82 -14.33 2.00
CA PRO A 427 -5.94 -14.68 1.13
C PRO A 427 -5.86 -16.16 0.70
N ILE A 428 -5.75 -17.07 1.65
CA ILE A 428 -5.76 -18.51 1.45
C ILE A 428 -6.94 -19.11 2.21
N ASN A 429 -7.73 -19.92 1.50
CA ASN A 429 -8.80 -20.71 2.09
C ASN A 429 -8.26 -22.06 2.56
N PHE A 430 -8.16 -22.25 3.88
CA PHE A 430 -7.69 -23.50 4.46
C PHE A 430 -8.83 -24.51 4.60
N VAL A 431 -8.73 -25.65 3.90
CA VAL A 431 -9.81 -26.65 3.86
C VAL A 431 -9.33 -27.99 4.39
N GLU A 432 -9.98 -28.50 5.43
CA GLU A 432 -9.74 -29.87 5.90
C GLU A 432 -10.29 -30.87 4.89
N VAL A 433 -9.46 -31.86 4.52
CA VAL A 433 -9.85 -33.00 3.67
C VAL A 433 -9.59 -34.33 4.38
N PRO A 434 -10.28 -35.42 4.01
CA PRO A 434 -9.98 -36.75 4.57
C PRO A 434 -8.56 -37.20 4.22
N ASP A 435 -7.85 -37.80 5.17
CA ASP A 435 -6.53 -38.38 4.93
C ASP A 435 -6.67 -39.84 4.43
N ARG A 436 -6.79 -40.03 3.11
CA ARG A 436 -7.01 -41.34 2.48
C ARG A 436 -6.17 -41.48 1.20
N PRO A 437 -4.92 -41.98 1.29
CA PRO A 437 -4.02 -42.11 0.15
C PRO A 437 -4.67 -42.75 -1.09
N PRO A 438 -4.46 -42.19 -2.30
CA PRO A 438 -3.58 -41.06 -2.61
C PRO A 438 -4.18 -39.67 -2.30
N ASN A 439 -5.44 -39.60 -1.87
CA ASN A 439 -6.13 -38.33 -1.58
C ASN A 439 -5.84 -37.91 -0.12
N VAL A 440 -4.83 -37.06 0.05
CA VAL A 440 -4.45 -36.48 1.34
C VAL A 440 -4.42 -34.95 1.24
N GLY A 441 -4.38 -34.26 2.37
CA GLY A 441 -4.10 -32.82 2.38
C GLY A 441 -2.69 -32.54 1.89
N ARG A 442 -2.46 -31.30 1.44
CA ARG A 442 -1.13 -30.78 1.10
C ARG A 442 -0.27 -30.57 2.34
N ILE A 443 -0.92 -30.27 3.46
CA ILE A 443 -0.31 -30.27 4.79
C ILE A 443 -0.95 -31.41 5.58
N ARG A 444 -0.14 -32.37 6.06
CA ARG A 444 -0.62 -33.45 6.92
C ARG A 444 -0.07 -33.27 8.32
N VAL A 445 -0.93 -33.42 9.32
CA VAL A 445 -0.54 -33.32 10.74
C VAL A 445 -0.58 -34.69 11.39
N MET A 446 0.52 -35.05 12.07
CA MET A 446 0.68 -36.36 12.70
C MET A 446 1.56 -36.30 13.95
N PHE A 447 1.46 -37.33 14.78
CA PHE A 447 2.52 -37.66 15.72
C PHE A 447 3.58 -38.48 15.02
N SER A 448 4.86 -38.29 15.37
CA SER A 448 5.94 -39.20 15.00
C SER A 448 7.03 -39.22 16.09
N ASN A 449 7.90 -40.22 16.03
CA ASN A 449 9.07 -40.32 16.90
C ASN A 449 10.33 -39.72 16.22
N GLY A 450 10.14 -38.97 15.12
CA GLY A 450 11.20 -38.41 14.28
C GLY A 450 11.81 -39.40 13.25
N PRO A 451 12.78 -38.92 12.44
CA PRO A 451 13.44 -39.69 11.39
C PRO A 451 14.18 -40.92 11.93
N ALA A 452 14.18 -42.02 11.16
CA ALA A 452 14.86 -43.25 11.56
C ALA A 452 16.40 -43.05 11.67
N GLY A 453 16.95 -43.17 12.88
CA GLY A 453 18.40 -43.19 13.13
C GLY A 453 19.00 -41.86 13.58
N GLU A 454 18.23 -40.77 13.55
CA GLU A 454 18.52 -39.58 14.34
C GLU A 454 18.20 -39.90 15.80
N SER A 455 18.98 -39.35 16.75
CA SER A 455 18.93 -39.82 18.13
C SER A 455 17.48 -39.74 18.66
N ARG A 456 17.05 -40.83 19.30
CA ARG A 456 15.87 -40.83 20.18
C ARG A 456 16.09 -39.94 21.42
N ASP A 457 17.26 -39.29 21.51
CA ASP A 457 17.59 -38.32 22.53
C ASP A 457 16.89 -37.02 22.20
N GLY A 458 15.58 -37.00 22.42
CA GLY A 458 15.01 -35.97 23.27
C GLY A 458 15.43 -34.51 23.05
N ASP A 459 15.65 -34.04 21.82
CA ASP A 459 15.91 -32.60 21.55
C ASP A 459 14.89 -31.92 20.63
N VAL A 460 14.09 -32.65 19.84
CA VAL A 460 13.05 -32.05 18.96
C VAL A 460 11.64 -32.15 19.60
N TYR A 461 10.93 -31.03 19.70
CA TYR A 461 9.53 -30.97 20.21
C TYR A 461 8.52 -31.23 19.11
N ALA A 462 8.69 -30.55 17.98
CA ALA A 462 7.96 -30.72 16.75
C ALA A 462 8.84 -30.20 15.60
N TYR A 463 8.45 -30.49 14.36
CA TYR A 463 9.03 -29.89 13.17
C TYR A 463 8.03 -29.97 12.01
N ALA A 464 8.25 -29.16 10.98
CA ALA A 464 7.51 -29.23 9.73
C ALA A 464 8.43 -29.12 8.52
N TYR A 465 7.98 -29.68 7.40
CA TYR A 465 8.64 -29.48 6.12
C TYR A 465 8.17 -28.19 5.46
N PHE A 466 9.09 -27.46 4.82
CA PHE A 466 8.78 -26.27 4.04
C PHE A 466 7.88 -26.58 2.81
N PRO A 467 7.14 -25.58 2.29
CA PRO A 467 6.40 -25.69 1.04
C PRO A 467 7.26 -26.08 -0.15
N SER A 468 6.72 -26.89 -1.05
CA SER A 468 7.35 -27.23 -2.32
C SER A 468 6.36 -27.85 -3.30
N ASP A 469 6.31 -27.32 -4.52
CA ASP A 469 5.44 -27.82 -5.61
C ASP A 469 6.19 -28.66 -6.65
N PHE A 470 7.47 -28.92 -6.41
CA PHE A 470 8.29 -29.68 -7.35
C PHE A 470 7.89 -31.16 -7.35
N PRO A 471 7.84 -31.83 -8.51
CA PRO A 471 7.53 -33.26 -8.57
C PRO A 471 8.39 -34.08 -7.60
N GLY A 472 7.73 -34.89 -6.74
CA GLY A 472 8.39 -35.67 -5.69
C GLY A 472 8.40 -35.03 -4.31
N SER A 473 7.83 -33.83 -4.13
CA SER A 473 7.70 -33.13 -2.84
C SER A 473 6.52 -33.62 -1.98
N GLY A 474 6.21 -34.92 -1.99
CA GLY A 474 5.01 -35.47 -1.32
C GLY A 474 4.94 -35.30 0.20
N LEU A 475 6.03 -34.86 0.84
CA LEU A 475 6.14 -34.57 2.28
C LEU A 475 6.12 -33.06 2.59
N ALA A 476 6.12 -32.20 1.58
CA ALA A 476 6.17 -30.75 1.77
C ALA A 476 4.97 -30.29 2.61
N GLY A 477 5.23 -29.42 3.59
CA GLY A 477 4.20 -28.94 4.50
C GLY A 477 3.82 -29.90 5.63
N ASP A 478 4.26 -31.16 5.64
CA ASP A 478 3.86 -32.12 6.68
C ASP A 478 4.44 -31.74 8.05
N ILE A 479 3.60 -31.85 9.08
CA ILE A 479 3.87 -31.43 10.46
C ILE A 479 3.95 -32.67 11.36
N HIS A 480 5.07 -32.77 12.08
CA HIS A 480 5.37 -33.86 13.01
C HIS A 480 5.44 -33.35 14.43
N LEU A 481 4.54 -33.86 15.27
CA LEU A 481 4.51 -33.57 16.70
C LEU A 481 5.18 -34.71 17.46
N ASN A 482 6.04 -34.41 18.44
CA ASN A 482 6.65 -35.44 19.27
C ASN A 482 5.78 -35.75 20.51
N PRO A 483 5.11 -36.91 20.57
CA PRO A 483 4.19 -37.27 21.65
C PRO A 483 4.87 -37.62 22.98
N ASP A 484 6.16 -37.93 22.96
CA ASP A 484 6.88 -38.46 24.12
C ASP A 484 7.55 -37.33 24.95
N ARG A 485 7.17 -36.08 24.70
CA ARG A 485 7.71 -34.88 25.38
C ARG A 485 6.79 -34.37 26.47
N SER A 486 7.14 -34.68 27.72
CA SER A 486 6.37 -34.23 28.90
C SER A 486 6.35 -32.71 29.10
N LEU A 487 7.22 -31.95 28.43
CA LEU A 487 7.30 -30.48 28.53
C LEU A 487 6.35 -29.75 27.57
N VAL A 488 5.74 -30.45 26.61
CA VAL A 488 4.86 -29.84 25.60
C VAL A 488 3.54 -30.59 25.51
N ASP A 489 2.46 -29.92 25.90
CA ASP A 489 1.10 -30.43 25.72
C ASP A 489 0.44 -29.73 24.53
N PHE A 490 0.47 -30.37 23.36
CA PHE A 490 -0.19 -29.86 22.14
C PHE A 490 -1.72 -29.86 22.23
N SER A 491 -2.29 -30.61 23.19
CA SER A 491 -3.74 -30.65 23.42
C SER A 491 -4.22 -29.45 24.24
N ALA A 492 -3.31 -28.77 24.94
CA ALA A 492 -3.61 -27.54 25.66
C ALA A 492 -4.07 -26.45 24.68
N GLY A 493 -5.08 -25.69 25.10
CA GLY A 493 -5.73 -24.68 24.26
C GLY A 493 -4.88 -23.42 24.04
N PRO A 494 -5.49 -22.38 23.43
CA PRO A 494 -4.86 -21.06 23.23
C PRO A 494 -4.21 -20.53 24.51
N GLY A 495 -3.01 -19.98 24.37
CA GLY A 495 -2.24 -19.35 25.45
C GLY A 495 -1.23 -20.29 26.10
N SER A 496 -1.23 -21.56 25.71
CA SER A 496 -0.25 -22.57 26.14
C SER A 496 0.96 -22.63 25.22
N PHE A 497 2.09 -23.14 25.73
CA PHE A 497 3.29 -23.38 24.94
C PHE A 497 3.03 -24.31 23.76
N GLY A 498 2.29 -25.41 23.98
CA GLY A 498 1.96 -26.36 22.92
C GLY A 498 1.13 -25.75 21.80
N TYR A 499 0.22 -24.82 22.11
CA TYR A 499 -0.52 -24.08 21.10
C TYR A 499 0.37 -23.13 20.28
N GLN A 500 1.33 -22.43 20.91
CA GLN A 500 2.33 -21.65 20.18
C GLN A 500 3.20 -22.54 19.28
N VAL A 501 3.60 -23.73 19.74
CA VAL A 501 4.36 -24.66 18.88
C VAL A 501 3.53 -25.08 17.66
N LEU A 502 2.21 -25.30 17.80
CA LEU A 502 1.36 -25.55 16.63
C LEU A 502 1.34 -24.35 15.65
N LEU A 503 1.25 -23.12 16.16
CA LEU A 503 1.35 -21.91 15.32
C LEU A 503 2.70 -21.85 14.58
N HIS A 504 3.78 -22.17 15.29
CA HIS A 504 5.14 -22.19 14.78
C HIS A 504 5.33 -23.20 13.65
N GLU A 505 4.93 -24.46 13.84
CA GLU A 505 5.05 -25.49 12.81
C GLU A 505 4.18 -25.21 11.58
N ILE A 506 3.00 -24.62 11.78
CA ILE A 506 2.17 -24.15 10.67
C ILE A 506 2.86 -22.99 9.93
N GLY A 507 3.58 -22.11 10.64
CA GLY A 507 4.44 -21.10 10.04
C GLY A 507 5.47 -21.70 9.08
N HIS A 508 6.19 -22.74 9.51
CA HIS A 508 7.11 -23.50 8.64
C HIS A 508 6.41 -24.13 7.44
N ALA A 509 5.26 -24.79 7.64
CA ALA A 509 4.46 -25.37 6.56
C ALA A 509 3.88 -24.33 5.57
N LEU A 510 3.97 -23.04 5.92
CA LEU A 510 3.63 -21.89 5.08
C LEU A 510 4.85 -21.14 4.54
N GLY A 511 6.08 -21.52 4.90
CA GLY A 511 7.31 -20.92 4.35
C GLY A 511 8.10 -20.03 5.29
N LEU A 512 7.64 -19.85 6.53
CA LEU A 512 8.38 -19.06 7.52
C LEU A 512 9.55 -19.87 8.10
N LYS A 513 10.70 -19.24 8.31
CA LYS A 513 11.85 -19.84 9.00
C LYS A 513 12.08 -19.20 10.36
N HIS A 514 13.00 -19.78 11.11
CA HIS A 514 13.51 -19.17 12.34
C HIS A 514 14.26 -17.85 12.07
N PRO A 515 14.13 -16.86 12.96
CA PRO A 515 14.73 -15.54 12.82
C PRO A 515 16.25 -15.49 13.07
N PHE A 516 16.89 -16.62 13.41
CA PHE A 516 18.31 -16.69 13.80
C PHE A 516 19.16 -17.64 12.93
N GLU A 517 18.58 -18.32 11.93
CA GLU A 517 19.25 -19.43 11.21
C GLU A 517 19.86 -19.07 9.84
N SER A 518 19.84 -17.80 9.41
CA SER A 518 20.37 -17.41 8.09
C SER A 518 21.21 -16.13 8.12
N LEU A 519 21.60 -15.64 6.93
CA LEU A 519 22.31 -14.38 6.74
C LEU A 519 21.51 -13.18 7.29
N TYR A 520 20.20 -13.16 7.05
CA TYR A 520 19.29 -12.16 7.59
C TYR A 520 18.68 -12.68 8.89
N GLN A 521 18.88 -11.93 9.97
CA GLN A 521 18.42 -12.29 11.31
C GLN A 521 17.71 -11.11 11.94
N LEU A 522 16.70 -11.39 12.78
CA LEU A 522 16.16 -10.34 13.63
C LEU A 522 17.22 -9.93 14.65
N PRO A 523 17.36 -8.62 14.94
CA PRO A 523 18.19 -8.17 16.05
C PRO A 523 17.77 -8.89 17.34
N PRO A 524 18.70 -9.24 18.26
CA PRO A 524 18.36 -10.04 19.42
C PRO A 524 17.23 -9.48 20.29
N GLY A 525 17.10 -8.14 20.38
CA GLY A 525 16.00 -7.47 21.09
C GLY A 525 14.62 -7.62 20.43
N ARG A 526 14.57 -8.00 19.15
CA ARG A 526 13.34 -8.24 18.38
C ARG A 526 13.03 -9.72 18.18
N ASP A 527 14.00 -10.61 18.33
CA ASP A 527 13.80 -12.06 18.31
C ASP A 527 13.15 -12.55 19.61
N ASN A 528 11.83 -12.35 19.73
CA ASN A 528 11.04 -12.80 20.88
C ASN A 528 9.57 -13.02 20.48
N ASN A 529 8.81 -13.66 21.37
CA ASN A 529 7.44 -14.09 21.07
C ASN A 529 6.37 -12.98 21.16
N THR A 530 6.74 -11.73 21.47
CA THR A 530 5.87 -10.57 21.16
C THR A 530 5.89 -10.26 19.67
N ASN A 531 7.01 -10.54 19.00
CA ASN A 531 7.23 -10.12 17.62
C ASN A 531 6.97 -11.24 16.61
N THR A 532 7.36 -12.48 16.93
CA THR A 532 7.22 -13.63 16.03
C THR A 532 7.05 -14.93 16.81
N VAL A 533 6.15 -15.81 16.37
CA VAL A 533 6.05 -17.18 16.93
C VAL A 533 7.21 -18.07 16.50
N MET A 534 7.99 -17.66 15.48
CA MET A 534 9.13 -18.40 14.94
C MET A 534 10.40 -18.29 15.81
N THR A 535 10.39 -17.48 16.87
CA THR A 535 11.52 -17.40 17.80
C THR A 535 11.71 -18.67 18.63
N TYR A 536 12.93 -18.92 19.09
CA TYR A 536 13.25 -19.91 20.13
C TYR A 536 13.50 -19.28 21.50
N ASN A 537 13.47 -17.96 21.61
CA ASN A 537 13.74 -17.23 22.86
C ASN A 537 12.55 -17.25 23.83
N LEU A 538 11.97 -18.44 24.02
CA LEU A 538 10.85 -18.72 24.92
C LEU A 538 10.95 -20.11 25.57
N PHE A 539 12.15 -20.72 25.54
CA PHE A 539 12.38 -22.06 26.09
C PHE A 539 11.86 -22.18 27.53
N PRO A 540 11.03 -23.20 27.83
CA PRO A 540 10.51 -23.42 29.18
C PRO A 540 11.63 -23.44 30.23
N GLY A 541 11.46 -22.65 31.28
CA GLY A 541 12.46 -22.47 32.35
C GLY A 541 13.37 -21.25 32.19
N PHE A 542 13.42 -20.64 31.00
CA PHE A 542 14.15 -19.38 30.73
C PHE A 542 13.23 -18.22 30.32
N TYR A 543 11.92 -18.48 30.26
CA TYR A 543 10.90 -17.53 29.86
C TYR A 543 9.68 -17.62 30.79
N ASP A 544 9.23 -16.46 31.27
CA ASP A 544 8.18 -16.31 32.27
C ASP A 544 6.91 -15.58 31.77
N GLY A 545 6.88 -15.15 30.51
CA GLY A 545 5.72 -14.47 29.91
C GLY A 545 4.72 -15.41 29.24
N SER A 546 3.56 -14.91 28.84
CA SER A 546 2.49 -15.66 28.19
C SER A 546 2.77 -15.98 26.72
N TYR A 547 2.09 -17.00 26.22
CA TYR A 547 2.30 -17.49 24.86
C TYR A 547 1.27 -16.89 23.86
N PRO A 548 1.66 -16.68 22.60
CA PRO A 548 0.77 -16.23 21.52
C PRO A 548 -0.37 -17.18 21.20
N ILE A 549 -1.50 -16.58 20.83
CA ILE A 549 -2.69 -17.29 20.32
C ILE A 549 -2.97 -17.01 18.84
N THR A 550 -2.23 -16.08 18.26
CA THR A 550 -2.22 -15.75 16.83
C THR A 550 -0.77 -15.77 16.33
N PRO A 551 -0.54 -15.77 15.00
CA PRO A 551 0.70 -15.23 14.46
C PRO A 551 0.90 -13.79 14.97
N MET A 552 2.14 -13.41 15.23
CA MET A 552 2.48 -12.07 15.71
C MET A 552 2.80 -11.13 14.54
N ALA A 553 2.99 -9.84 14.81
CA ALA A 553 3.10 -8.80 13.78
C ALA A 553 4.14 -9.10 12.66
N PHE A 554 5.31 -9.66 13.00
CA PHE A 554 6.29 -10.04 11.98
C PHE A 554 5.89 -11.29 11.19
N ASP A 555 5.21 -12.26 11.82
CA ASP A 555 4.72 -13.46 11.13
C ASP A 555 3.65 -13.10 10.11
N ILE A 556 2.66 -12.29 10.52
CA ILE A 556 1.59 -11.80 9.65
C ILE A 556 2.19 -11.08 8.45
N ARG A 557 3.12 -10.18 8.72
CA ARG A 557 3.81 -9.40 7.69
C ARG A 557 4.60 -10.26 6.72
N ALA A 558 5.36 -11.23 7.19
CA ALA A 558 6.11 -12.16 6.34
C ALA A 558 5.18 -13.04 5.49
N LEU A 559 4.09 -13.55 6.08
CA LEU A 559 3.08 -14.33 5.35
C LEU A 559 2.36 -13.48 4.30
N GLN A 560 2.01 -12.23 4.63
CA GLN A 560 1.39 -11.31 3.67
C GLN A 560 2.35 -10.89 2.56
N TYR A 561 3.65 -10.88 2.82
CA TYR A 561 4.65 -10.73 1.78
C TYR A 561 4.60 -11.93 0.81
N LEU A 562 4.61 -13.17 1.32
CA LEU A 562 4.57 -14.39 0.50
C LEU A 562 3.28 -14.56 -0.32
N TYR A 563 2.13 -14.29 0.30
CA TYR A 563 0.80 -14.68 -0.20
C TYR A 563 -0.14 -13.50 -0.47
N GLY A 564 0.27 -12.27 -0.15
CA GLY A 564 -0.60 -11.09 -0.16
C GLY A 564 -1.39 -10.91 1.14
N ALA A 565 -1.96 -9.72 1.32
CA ALA A 565 -2.80 -9.37 2.47
C ALA A 565 -4.29 -9.57 2.17
N THR A 566 -5.03 -10.15 3.11
CA THR A 566 -6.50 -10.16 3.07
C THR A 566 -7.04 -8.80 3.51
N TYR A 567 -8.07 -8.31 2.83
CA TYR A 567 -8.85 -7.20 3.33
C TYR A 567 -9.95 -7.67 4.30
N TYR A 568 -9.55 -7.96 5.53
CA TYR A 568 -10.45 -8.37 6.60
C TYR A 568 -10.97 -7.14 7.35
N ASN A 569 -12.22 -7.17 7.83
CA ASN A 569 -12.83 -6.09 8.61
C ASN A 569 -12.84 -4.66 7.97
N GLN A 570 -12.98 -4.52 6.65
CA GLN A 570 -12.95 -3.21 5.93
C GLN A 570 -13.96 -2.09 6.36
N GLY A 571 -14.79 -2.31 7.38
CA GLY A 571 -15.72 -1.29 7.89
C GLY A 571 -15.50 -1.07 9.37
N ASP A 572 -16.12 -0.02 9.92
CA ASP A 572 -15.95 0.40 11.32
C ASP A 572 -16.08 -0.77 12.31
N THR A 573 -14.98 -1.10 12.99
CA THR A 573 -14.88 -2.24 13.90
C THR A 573 -14.61 -1.77 15.33
N THR A 574 -15.37 -2.28 16.29
CA THR A 574 -15.07 -2.10 17.73
C THR A 574 -14.51 -3.38 18.33
N TYR A 575 -13.24 -3.33 18.73
CA TYR A 575 -12.55 -4.37 19.47
C TYR A 575 -12.81 -4.18 20.97
N ASN A 576 -13.62 -5.05 21.57
CA ASN A 576 -13.98 -4.96 22.99
C ASN A 576 -13.06 -5.81 23.85
N PHE A 577 -12.45 -5.17 24.85
CA PHE A 577 -11.55 -5.80 25.79
C PHE A 577 -12.14 -5.79 27.18
N ASP A 578 -12.06 -6.93 27.84
CA ASP A 578 -12.45 -7.13 29.23
C ASP A 578 -11.34 -7.88 29.99
N TYR A 579 -11.57 -8.07 31.29
CA TYR A 579 -10.59 -8.78 32.11
C TYR A 579 -10.25 -10.17 31.55
N ASN A 580 -11.20 -10.90 30.96
CA ASN A 580 -11.01 -12.29 30.54
C ASN A 580 -10.21 -12.41 29.24
N ASN A 581 -10.41 -11.49 28.29
CA ASN A 581 -9.78 -11.54 26.97
C ASN A 581 -8.53 -10.65 26.84
N PHE A 582 -8.18 -9.90 27.89
CA PHE A 582 -6.99 -9.04 27.89
C PHE A 582 -5.97 -9.47 28.94
N ILE A 583 -6.37 -9.53 30.22
CA ILE A 583 -5.50 -9.98 31.32
C ILE A 583 -5.65 -11.48 31.59
N GLY A 584 -6.84 -12.04 31.43
CA GLY A 584 -7.18 -13.42 31.75
C GLY A 584 -6.99 -13.80 33.22
N PRO A 585 -7.56 -14.94 33.67
CA PRO A 585 -7.16 -15.54 34.93
C PRO A 585 -5.71 -16.05 34.84
N ASN A 586 -5.07 -16.22 36.00
CA ASN A 586 -3.81 -16.93 36.07
C ASN A 586 -3.97 -18.34 35.51
N GLN A 587 -3.26 -18.61 34.41
CA GLN A 587 -3.09 -19.95 33.88
C GLN A 587 -2.43 -20.81 34.98
N ASN A 588 -2.72 -22.11 35.03
CA ASN A 588 -2.25 -23.01 36.12
C ASN A 588 -0.70 -23.13 36.22
N ASP A 589 0.04 -22.39 35.39
CA ASP A 589 1.49 -22.27 35.33
C ASP A 589 2.03 -20.93 35.87
N GLY A 590 1.18 -20.06 36.43
CA GLY A 590 1.59 -18.77 37.01
C GLY A 590 1.43 -17.56 36.08
N ARG A 591 1.03 -17.75 34.81
CA ARG A 591 1.00 -16.68 33.79
C ARG A 591 -0.38 -16.05 33.66
N ASN A 592 -0.44 -14.76 33.33
CA ASN A 592 -1.71 -14.08 33.04
C ASN A 592 -1.76 -13.70 31.55
N GLY A 593 -2.93 -13.80 30.95
CA GLY A 593 -3.21 -13.24 29.64
C GLY A 593 -2.61 -14.06 28.51
N PHE A 594 -2.61 -13.48 27.32
CA PHE A 594 -2.04 -14.06 26.12
C PHE A 594 -1.47 -12.98 25.22
N LYS A 595 -0.68 -13.40 24.24
CA LYS A 595 -0.19 -12.51 23.18
C LYS A 595 -1.03 -12.69 21.93
N GLN A 596 -1.41 -11.60 21.29
CA GLN A 596 -2.16 -11.65 20.04
C GLN A 596 -1.87 -10.44 19.16
N THR A 597 -2.25 -10.50 17.90
CA THR A 597 -2.15 -9.37 16.97
C THR A 597 -3.49 -9.09 16.28
N ILE A 598 -3.92 -7.83 16.33
CA ILE A 598 -5.06 -7.33 15.56
C ILE A 598 -4.65 -7.13 14.11
N TRP A 599 -5.52 -7.56 13.20
CA TRP A 599 -5.47 -7.21 11.79
C TRP A 599 -6.80 -6.60 11.39
N ASP A 600 -6.73 -5.40 10.82
CA ASP A 600 -7.85 -4.68 10.23
C ASP A 600 -7.37 -4.04 8.92
N ALA A 601 -8.22 -4.05 7.89
CA ALA A 601 -7.89 -3.53 6.57
C ALA A 601 -8.58 -2.21 6.22
N GLY A 602 -9.34 -1.63 7.16
CA GLY A 602 -9.84 -0.26 7.08
C GLY A 602 -11.19 -0.08 7.75
N GLY A 603 -11.57 1.16 8.00
CA GLY A 603 -12.77 1.48 8.76
C GLY A 603 -12.52 2.77 9.55
N VAL A 604 -13.43 3.09 10.46
CA VAL A 604 -13.14 3.89 11.65
C VAL A 604 -13.22 2.96 12.84
N ASP A 605 -12.07 2.51 13.31
CA ASP A 605 -11.92 1.41 14.25
C ASP A 605 -11.67 1.91 15.67
N THR A 606 -12.13 1.12 16.63
CA THR A 606 -12.16 1.49 18.04
C THR A 606 -11.59 0.38 18.91
N LEU A 607 -10.58 0.69 19.70
CA LEU A 607 -10.15 -0.14 20.82
C LEU A 607 -10.95 0.27 22.07
N ASN A 608 -11.77 -0.63 22.58
CA ASN A 608 -12.62 -0.35 23.73
C ASN A 608 -12.16 -1.15 24.95
N PHE A 609 -11.44 -0.47 25.86
CA PHE A 609 -10.92 -1.01 27.11
C PHE A 609 -11.78 -0.65 28.33
N SER A 610 -12.93 0.00 28.15
CA SER A 610 -13.77 0.53 29.25
C SER A 610 -14.29 -0.52 30.24
N ALA A 611 -14.23 -1.81 29.90
CA ALA A 611 -14.60 -2.90 30.81
C ALA A 611 -13.42 -3.41 31.67
N LEU A 612 -12.20 -2.89 31.49
CA LEU A 612 -11.03 -3.26 32.27
C LEU A 612 -11.04 -2.60 33.65
N PRO A 613 -10.84 -3.36 34.74
CA PRO A 613 -10.86 -2.81 36.10
C PRO A 613 -9.60 -1.98 36.40
N PRO A 614 -9.64 -1.09 37.40
CA PRO A 614 -8.43 -0.44 37.88
C PRO A 614 -7.46 -1.47 38.46
N ILE A 615 -6.19 -1.36 38.09
CA ILE A 615 -5.10 -2.18 38.61
C ILE A 615 -3.96 -1.28 39.10
N PRO A 616 -3.12 -1.73 40.05
CA PRO A 616 -1.92 -0.98 40.39
C PRO A 616 -1.06 -0.77 39.14
N GLY A 617 -0.47 0.42 38.99
CA GLY A 617 0.39 0.75 37.86
C GLY A 617 -0.32 0.97 36.52
N GLY A 618 -1.60 0.61 36.38
CA GLY A 618 -2.37 1.01 35.21
C GLY A 618 -2.09 0.25 33.92
N TYR A 619 -2.62 0.78 32.83
CA TYR A 619 -2.48 0.21 31.49
C TYR A 619 -1.60 1.06 30.58
N TYR A 620 -1.08 0.42 29.53
CA TYR A 620 -0.34 1.07 28.45
C TYR A 620 -1.03 0.72 27.14
N PHE A 621 -1.53 1.74 26.45
CA PHE A 621 -2.23 1.62 25.19
C PHE A 621 -1.52 2.43 24.11
N ASN A 622 -1.24 1.78 22.98
CA ASN A 622 -0.55 2.39 21.86
C ASN A 622 -1.30 2.05 20.57
N MET A 623 -1.86 3.08 19.95
CA MET A 623 -2.71 3.01 18.76
C MET A 623 -1.91 2.96 17.44
N ASN A 624 -0.58 3.07 17.49
CA ASN A 624 0.27 3.04 16.30
C ASN A 624 0.35 1.63 15.69
N GLU A 625 0.59 1.54 14.38
CA GLU A 625 0.90 0.26 13.74
C GLU A 625 2.12 -0.41 14.43
N GLY A 626 2.03 -1.71 14.73
CA GLY A 626 3.04 -2.41 15.53
C GLY A 626 3.00 -2.09 17.04
N GLY A 627 2.14 -1.16 17.47
CA GLY A 627 1.96 -0.74 18.86
C GLY A 627 1.46 -1.86 19.77
N GLN A 628 1.82 -1.79 21.04
CA GLN A 628 1.46 -2.78 22.06
C GLN A 628 0.40 -2.21 23.01
N ASN A 629 -0.61 -3.03 23.31
CA ASN A 629 -1.64 -2.72 24.29
C ASN A 629 -1.57 -3.77 25.40
N THR A 630 -1.21 -3.34 26.61
CA THR A 630 -0.96 -4.23 27.75
C THR A 630 -1.10 -3.50 29.09
N THR A 631 -0.73 -4.12 30.21
CA THR A 631 -0.59 -3.42 31.50
C THR A 631 0.81 -2.82 31.61
N GLN A 632 0.99 -1.75 32.38
CA GLN A 632 2.34 -1.17 32.56
C GLN A 632 3.34 -2.16 33.17
N PHE A 633 2.86 -3.09 34.00
CA PHE A 633 3.72 -4.15 34.55
C PHE A 633 4.10 -5.22 33.53
N ALA A 634 3.23 -5.48 32.55
CA ALA A 634 3.49 -6.47 31.52
C ALA A 634 4.35 -5.91 30.38
N LEU A 635 4.32 -4.58 30.15
CA LEU A 635 5.20 -3.91 29.19
C LEU A 635 6.67 -4.13 29.61
N ASN A 636 7.44 -4.84 28.78
CA ASN A 636 8.80 -5.29 29.10
C ASN A 636 8.92 -6.05 30.45
N GLY A 637 7.81 -6.64 30.92
CA GLY A 637 7.70 -7.28 32.23
C GLY A 637 8.31 -8.67 32.33
N SER A 638 8.65 -9.28 31.20
CA SER A 638 9.17 -10.63 31.11
C SER A 638 10.61 -10.66 30.61
N VAL A 639 11.35 -11.67 31.05
CA VAL A 639 12.75 -11.88 30.68
C VAL A 639 12.85 -13.11 29.78
N TYR A 640 13.59 -12.96 28.69
CA TYR A 640 14.14 -14.08 27.92
C TYR A 640 15.65 -13.97 27.86
N SER A 641 16.32 -15.06 27.48
CA SER A 641 17.77 -15.15 27.55
C SER A 641 18.38 -15.71 26.27
N ILE A 642 19.18 -14.89 25.59
CA ILE A 642 19.88 -15.29 24.36
C ILE A 642 21.23 -15.96 24.69
N PRO A 643 21.73 -16.87 23.82
CA PRO A 643 23.09 -17.39 23.95
C PRO A 643 24.10 -16.24 24.01
N ASN A 644 25.10 -16.38 24.88
CA ASN A 644 26.17 -15.39 24.94
C ASN A 644 27.19 -15.69 23.82
N PRO A 645 27.43 -14.77 22.88
CA PRO A 645 28.31 -15.02 21.73
C PRO A 645 29.77 -15.24 22.14
N GLY A 646 30.18 -14.80 23.33
CA GLY A 646 31.50 -15.10 23.89
C GLY A 646 31.58 -16.43 24.64
N SER A 647 30.46 -17.12 24.82
CA SER A 647 30.41 -18.43 25.47
C SER A 647 31.03 -19.48 24.57
N THR A 648 31.91 -20.30 25.12
CA THR A 648 32.47 -21.49 24.45
C THR A 648 32.24 -22.72 25.30
N ASP A 649 32.37 -23.91 24.73
CA ASP A 649 32.25 -25.17 25.50
C ASP A 649 33.23 -25.25 26.68
N THR A 650 34.39 -24.59 26.55
CA THR A 650 35.44 -24.57 27.58
C THR A 650 35.33 -23.42 28.57
N GLU A 651 34.67 -22.32 28.17
CA GLU A 651 34.45 -21.13 28.99
C GLU A 651 32.97 -20.71 28.85
N PRO A 652 32.06 -21.44 29.52
CA PRO A 652 30.64 -21.14 29.42
C PRO A 652 30.34 -19.81 30.10
N LEU A 653 29.77 -18.88 29.35
CA LEU A 653 29.32 -17.59 29.88
C LEU A 653 27.81 -17.61 30.16
N PRO A 654 27.33 -16.85 31.17
CA PRO A 654 25.91 -16.67 31.38
C PRO A 654 25.22 -16.13 30.12
N ARG A 655 24.01 -16.63 29.84
CA ARG A 655 23.13 -16.08 28.80
C ARG A 655 22.83 -14.60 29.07
N ILE A 656 22.57 -13.85 28.01
CA ILE A 656 22.29 -12.41 28.10
C ILE A 656 20.78 -12.22 28.29
N PRO A 657 20.33 -11.59 29.40
CA PRO A 657 18.92 -11.32 29.63
C PRO A 657 18.46 -10.13 28.78
N LEU A 658 17.29 -10.27 28.16
CA LEU A 658 16.58 -9.23 27.40
C LEU A 658 15.12 -9.18 27.86
N LEU A 659 14.50 -8.02 27.65
CA LEU A 659 13.12 -7.78 28.06
C LEU A 659 12.16 -7.94 26.89
N THR A 660 10.97 -8.44 27.18
CA THR A 660 9.82 -8.53 26.29
C THR A 660 8.55 -8.38 27.11
N ASP A 661 7.43 -8.14 26.44
CA ASP A 661 6.17 -8.04 27.13
C ASP A 661 5.77 -9.39 27.73
N SER A 662 5.19 -9.38 28.92
CA SER A 662 4.65 -10.60 29.53
C SER A 662 3.42 -11.09 28.77
N PHE A 663 2.50 -10.21 28.41
CA PHE A 663 1.33 -10.49 27.57
C PHE A 663 0.89 -9.18 26.90
N GLY A 664 -0.05 -9.23 25.97
CA GLY A 664 -0.57 -8.02 25.34
C GLY A 664 -1.17 -8.25 23.96
N THR A 665 -1.84 -7.22 23.47
CA THR A 665 -2.41 -7.17 22.13
C THR A 665 -1.60 -6.20 21.28
N SER A 666 -0.93 -6.72 20.26
CA SER A 666 -0.24 -5.91 19.26
C SER A 666 -1.18 -5.46 18.15
N ILE A 667 -0.94 -4.28 17.59
CA ILE A 667 -1.56 -3.85 16.33
C ILE A 667 -0.67 -4.34 15.19
N GLY A 668 -1.25 -4.96 14.16
CA GLY A 668 -0.50 -5.39 12.98
C GLY A 668 0.19 -4.21 12.29
N PHE A 669 1.32 -4.45 11.63
CA PHE A 669 1.88 -3.42 10.77
C PHE A 669 0.86 -3.05 9.68
N GLY A 670 0.81 -1.79 9.25
CA GLY A 670 -0.12 -1.31 8.23
C GLY A 670 -1.58 -1.16 8.67
N VAL A 671 -1.91 -1.55 9.92
CA VAL A 671 -3.24 -1.39 10.51
C VAL A 671 -3.38 0.01 11.10
N GLN A 672 -4.56 0.59 10.95
CA GLN A 672 -4.92 1.90 11.47
C GLN A 672 -6.01 1.76 12.52
N ILE A 673 -5.91 2.55 13.59
CA ILE A 673 -6.89 2.57 14.68
C ILE A 673 -7.17 4.02 15.02
N GLU A 674 -8.42 4.44 14.95
CA GLU A 674 -8.80 5.84 15.09
C GLU A 674 -9.23 6.19 16.51
N ASN A 675 -9.88 5.27 17.21
CA ASN A 675 -10.53 5.60 18.47
C ASN A 675 -10.07 4.69 19.60
N LEU A 676 -10.05 5.24 20.81
CA LEU A 676 -9.76 4.50 22.02
C LEU A 676 -10.63 4.96 23.19
N PHE A 677 -11.22 3.99 23.87
CA PHE A 677 -11.78 4.17 25.21
C PHE A 677 -10.88 3.44 26.20
N GLY A 678 -10.30 4.18 27.15
CA GLY A 678 -9.43 3.65 28.20
C GLY A 678 -10.20 2.85 29.25
N SER A 679 -9.50 2.47 30.30
CA SER A 679 -9.91 1.52 31.32
C SER A 679 -10.78 2.16 32.40
N GLN A 680 -10.73 1.61 33.62
CA GLN A 680 -11.36 2.16 34.82
C GLN A 680 -10.31 2.61 35.86
N GLY A 681 -9.03 2.66 35.47
CA GLY A 681 -7.94 3.17 36.31
C GLY A 681 -6.91 3.92 35.47
N ASP A 682 -5.81 4.32 36.11
CA ASP A 682 -4.78 5.17 35.51
C ASP A 682 -4.18 4.55 34.22
N ASP A 683 -4.29 5.23 33.08
CA ASP A 683 -3.81 4.75 31.78
C ASP A 683 -2.68 5.62 31.21
N GLU A 684 -1.78 5.01 30.44
CA GLU A 684 -0.90 5.70 29.50
C GLU A 684 -1.38 5.42 28.08
N ILE A 685 -1.82 6.46 27.38
CA ILE A 685 -2.48 6.36 26.08
C ILE A 685 -1.68 7.16 25.05
N LEU A 686 -1.18 6.43 24.04
CA LEU A 686 -0.51 7.01 22.87
C LEU A 686 -1.40 6.83 21.64
N GLY A 687 -1.92 7.95 21.15
CA GLY A 687 -2.54 8.10 19.85
C GLY A 687 -1.54 7.88 18.70
N ASN A 688 -2.02 8.10 17.49
CA ASN A 688 -1.24 7.99 16.26
C ASN A 688 -1.46 9.24 15.40
N ASN A 689 -0.83 9.32 14.23
CA ASN A 689 -0.91 10.53 13.41
C ASN A 689 -2.25 10.71 12.65
N LEU A 690 -3.32 10.02 13.06
CA LEU A 690 -4.67 10.14 12.49
C LEU A 690 -5.48 11.12 13.32
N SER A 691 -6.66 11.49 12.85
CA SER A 691 -7.64 12.19 13.69
C SER A 691 -8.23 11.19 14.68
N ASN A 692 -7.83 11.26 15.95
CA ASN A 692 -8.24 10.32 16.96
C ASN A 692 -9.40 10.81 17.82
N PHE A 693 -10.26 9.88 18.25
CA PHE A 693 -11.18 10.11 19.37
C PHE A 693 -10.74 9.28 20.57
N ILE A 694 -10.19 9.94 21.59
CA ILE A 694 -9.60 9.28 22.76
C ILE A 694 -10.33 9.74 24.03
N VAL A 695 -10.79 8.76 24.80
CA VAL A 695 -11.37 8.98 26.13
C VAL A 695 -10.59 8.15 27.14
N GLY A 696 -9.95 8.78 28.13
CA GLY A 696 -9.22 8.10 29.21
C GLY A 696 -10.15 7.27 30.08
N GLY A 697 -11.12 7.93 30.70
CA GLY A 697 -12.13 7.29 31.54
C GLY A 697 -11.95 7.73 33.00
N PRO A 698 -12.32 6.88 33.98
CA PRO A 698 -11.93 7.11 35.36
C PRO A 698 -10.47 6.71 35.60
N GLY A 699 -9.70 7.53 36.30
CA GLY A 699 -8.27 7.30 36.50
C GLY A 699 -7.49 8.60 36.34
N ASN A 700 -6.21 8.62 36.68
CA ASN A 700 -5.33 9.73 36.31
C ASN A 700 -4.59 9.33 35.04
N ASP A 701 -5.10 9.76 33.89
CA ASP A 701 -4.67 9.26 32.60
C ASP A 701 -3.66 10.20 31.93
N ASN A 702 -2.65 9.62 31.29
CA ASN A 702 -1.70 10.33 30.45
C ASN A 702 -2.05 10.11 28.99
N ILE A 703 -2.51 11.16 28.30
CA ILE A 703 -3.05 11.08 26.95
C ILE A 703 -2.18 11.89 26.00
N THR A 704 -1.64 11.24 24.98
CA THR A 704 -0.96 11.89 23.85
C THR A 704 -1.78 11.65 22.59
N GLY A 705 -2.27 12.73 21.95
CA GLY A 705 -2.95 12.63 20.64
C GLY A 705 -1.98 12.31 19.50
N ALA A 706 -0.77 12.89 19.57
CA ALA A 706 0.24 12.96 18.51
C ALA A 706 -0.16 14.00 17.44
N GLY A 707 0.08 13.74 16.15
CA GLY A 707 -0.38 14.62 15.08
C GLY A 707 -1.80 14.25 14.66
N GLY A 708 -2.56 15.19 14.12
CA GLY A 708 -3.92 14.87 13.68
C GLY A 708 -4.88 16.01 13.97
N LEU A 709 -6.17 15.68 13.99
CA LEU A 709 -7.18 16.55 14.58
C LEU A 709 -7.89 15.70 15.61
N ASP A 710 -7.43 15.80 16.84
CA ASP A 710 -7.84 14.89 17.90
C ASP A 710 -8.95 15.50 18.76
N LEU A 711 -9.86 14.64 19.18
CA LEU A 711 -10.83 14.94 20.22
C LEU A 711 -10.46 14.10 21.44
N LEU A 712 -9.93 14.79 22.45
CA LEU A 712 -9.40 14.18 23.68
C LEU A 712 -10.34 14.46 24.84
N ALA A 713 -10.60 13.45 25.66
CA ALA A 713 -11.30 13.57 26.93
C ALA A 713 -10.55 12.79 28.01
N GLY A 714 -10.27 13.43 29.14
CA GLY A 714 -9.60 12.79 30.27
C GLY A 714 -10.56 11.89 31.03
N GLY A 715 -11.72 12.45 31.39
CA GLY A 715 -12.73 11.80 32.20
C GLY A 715 -12.66 12.22 33.67
N ASP A 716 -12.81 11.23 34.57
CA ASP A 716 -12.81 11.47 36.01
C ASP A 716 -11.40 11.23 36.57
N GLY A 717 -10.70 12.28 36.99
CA GLY A 717 -9.40 12.14 37.65
C GLY A 717 -8.54 13.37 37.46
N SER A 718 -7.23 13.22 37.59
CA SER A 718 -6.24 14.27 37.33
C SER A 718 -5.43 13.91 36.10
N ASP A 719 -5.90 14.32 34.93
CA ASP A 719 -5.39 13.84 33.65
C ASP A 719 -4.30 14.75 33.08
N ILE A 720 -3.43 14.19 32.23
CA ILE A 720 -2.34 14.90 31.58
C ILE A 720 -2.45 14.74 30.07
N PHE A 721 -2.72 15.83 29.37
CA PHE A 721 -2.73 15.88 27.91
C PHE A 721 -1.37 16.36 27.41
N THR A 722 -0.62 15.49 26.74
CA THR A 722 0.78 15.72 26.36
C THR A 722 0.91 16.17 24.92
N PHE A 723 1.69 17.24 24.70
CA PHE A 723 1.99 17.82 23.39
C PHE A 723 3.48 18.12 23.22
N ALA A 724 4.00 17.87 22.03
CA ALA A 724 5.29 18.33 21.53
C ALA A 724 5.11 19.45 20.48
N SER A 725 6.22 20.08 20.10
CA SER A 725 6.20 20.97 18.93
C SER A 725 6.09 20.14 17.65
N GLY A 726 5.16 20.50 16.78
CA GLY A 726 4.83 19.78 15.56
C GLY A 726 3.54 18.97 15.64
N ASP A 727 3.04 18.71 16.84
CA ASP A 727 1.78 17.97 17.07
C ASP A 727 0.56 18.84 16.69
N GLY A 728 0.66 20.16 16.89
CA GLY A 728 -0.43 21.09 16.69
C GLY A 728 -0.61 21.58 15.24
N SER A 729 -1.53 22.53 15.05
CA SER A 729 -1.81 23.14 13.75
C SER A 729 -1.74 24.66 13.78
N ARG A 730 -1.37 25.29 12.65
CA ARG A 730 -1.43 26.75 12.49
C ARG A 730 -2.86 27.28 12.27
N ASN A 731 -3.82 26.39 12.05
CA ASN A 731 -5.22 26.73 11.87
C ASN A 731 -6.05 26.14 13.03
N PRO A 732 -6.68 26.98 13.87
CA PRO A 732 -7.52 26.52 14.97
C PRO A 732 -8.66 25.55 14.57
N ALA A 733 -9.11 25.59 13.32
CA ALA A 733 -10.15 24.66 12.83
C ALA A 733 -9.65 23.21 12.66
N THR A 734 -8.34 23.00 12.73
CA THR A 734 -7.65 21.72 12.58
C THR A 734 -6.70 21.50 13.75
N THR A 735 -6.99 22.07 14.91
CA THR A 735 -6.24 21.88 16.15
C THR A 735 -7.03 20.99 17.09
N ASP A 736 -6.32 20.14 17.82
CA ASP A 736 -6.88 19.24 18.82
C ASP A 736 -7.78 19.97 19.83
N VAL A 737 -8.81 19.26 20.25
CA VAL A 737 -9.79 19.75 21.21
C VAL A 737 -9.78 18.85 22.43
N ILE A 738 -9.51 19.44 23.59
CA ILE A 738 -9.72 18.79 24.88
C ILE A 738 -11.13 19.14 25.36
N ALA A 739 -11.98 18.12 25.44
CA ALA A 739 -13.42 18.27 25.59
C ALA A 739 -13.88 18.57 27.02
N ASP A 740 -13.13 18.15 28.03
CA ASP A 740 -13.56 18.10 29.43
C ASP A 740 -12.52 18.59 30.45
N PHE A 741 -11.48 19.31 30.00
CA PHE A 741 -10.39 19.82 30.85
C PHE A 741 -10.91 20.53 32.12
N GLN A 742 -10.42 20.09 33.28
CA GLN A 742 -10.75 20.61 34.61
C GLN A 742 -9.62 21.49 35.16
N PRO A 743 -9.76 22.83 35.15
CA PRO A 743 -8.69 23.72 35.58
C PRO A 743 -8.25 23.49 37.03
N GLY A 744 -6.94 23.42 37.25
CA GLY A 744 -6.34 23.14 38.56
C GLY A 744 -6.30 21.68 38.97
N ILE A 745 -6.97 20.79 38.21
CA ILE A 745 -6.91 19.33 38.37
C ILE A 745 -6.06 18.78 37.23
N ASP A 746 -6.54 18.90 35.99
CA ASP A 746 -5.84 18.40 34.81
C ASP A 746 -4.62 19.26 34.46
N LYS A 747 -3.75 18.68 33.63
CA LYS A 747 -2.50 19.29 33.18
C LYS A 747 -2.30 19.16 31.68
N ILE A 748 -1.59 20.15 31.14
CA ILE A 748 -1.01 20.11 29.80
C ILE A 748 0.47 19.76 29.95
N GLY A 749 0.83 18.56 29.50
CA GLY A 749 2.20 18.08 29.43
C GLY A 749 2.92 18.66 28.21
N LEU A 750 4.13 19.17 28.42
CA LEU A 750 4.99 19.69 27.36
C LEU A 750 6.21 18.76 27.22
N SER A 751 6.25 17.99 26.14
CA SER A 751 7.27 16.96 25.89
C SER A 751 8.35 17.43 24.92
N LEU A 752 9.35 16.58 24.66
CA LEU A 752 10.47 16.82 23.74
C LEU A 752 11.21 18.15 23.97
N GLY A 753 11.26 18.59 25.24
CA GLY A 753 11.98 19.80 25.65
C GLY A 753 11.26 21.11 25.33
N LEU A 754 9.97 21.09 24.97
CA LEU A 754 9.14 22.28 24.79
C LEU A 754 8.97 23.03 26.12
N PRO A 755 9.56 24.23 26.29
CA PRO A 755 9.49 24.93 27.56
C PRO A 755 8.18 25.74 27.68
N SER A 756 7.59 25.75 28.88
CA SER A 756 6.36 26.51 29.17
C SER A 756 6.49 28.02 28.92
N SER A 757 7.71 28.56 28.91
CA SER A 757 7.98 29.97 28.58
C SER A 757 7.69 30.34 27.11
N LEU A 758 7.54 29.36 26.23
CA LEU A 758 7.15 29.57 24.83
C LEU A 758 5.64 29.43 24.60
N ILE A 759 4.89 29.02 25.62
CA ILE A 759 3.45 28.79 25.52
C ILE A 759 2.68 30.06 25.87
N ALA A 760 1.71 30.39 25.02
CA ALA A 760 0.69 31.39 25.30
C ALA A 760 -0.65 30.70 25.57
N ILE A 761 -1.33 31.20 26.62
CA ILE A 761 -2.68 30.81 27.00
C ILE A 761 -3.58 32.01 26.71
N THR A 762 -4.47 31.89 25.73
CA THR A 762 -5.30 33.02 25.27
C THR A 762 -6.75 32.62 25.08
N GLN A 763 -7.68 33.53 25.36
CA GLN A 763 -9.09 33.33 25.06
C GLN A 763 -9.29 33.26 23.53
N GLY A 764 -10.08 32.30 23.06
CA GLY A 764 -10.49 32.22 21.67
C GLY A 764 -11.41 33.38 21.25
N THR A 765 -11.66 33.49 19.95
CA THR A 765 -12.51 34.53 19.37
C THR A 765 -13.54 33.93 18.42
N GLY A 766 -14.55 34.71 18.04
CA GLY A 766 -15.58 34.25 17.09
C GLY A 766 -16.30 32.99 17.58
N ALA A 767 -16.25 31.92 16.78
CA ALA A 767 -16.86 30.63 17.12
C ALA A 767 -16.21 29.96 18.36
N ASN A 768 -14.98 30.35 18.71
CA ASN A 768 -14.24 29.84 19.86
C ASN A 768 -14.24 30.82 21.04
N ALA A 769 -15.17 31.78 21.10
CA ALA A 769 -15.19 32.80 22.16
C ALA A 769 -15.34 32.22 23.59
N ALA A 770 -15.83 30.99 23.73
CA ALA A 770 -15.94 30.27 25.00
C ALA A 770 -14.73 29.37 25.30
N ASP A 771 -13.81 29.18 24.35
CA ASP A 771 -12.71 28.21 24.42
C ASP A 771 -11.38 28.90 24.74
N THR A 772 -10.42 28.15 25.30
CA THR A 772 -9.04 28.61 25.53
C THR A 772 -8.09 27.99 24.54
N PHE A 773 -7.18 28.79 23.98
CA PHE A 773 -6.12 28.35 23.09
C PHE A 773 -4.81 28.21 23.86
N ILE A 774 -4.16 27.04 23.69
CA ILE A 774 -2.79 26.75 24.10
C ILE A 774 -1.94 26.73 22.83
N TRP A 775 -1.01 27.67 22.68
CA TRP A 775 -0.30 27.85 21.41
C TRP A 775 1.10 28.42 21.58
N VAL A 776 1.93 28.25 20.54
CA VAL A 776 3.33 28.69 20.44
C VAL A 776 3.39 29.93 19.53
N PRO A 777 3.53 31.16 20.07
CA PRO A 777 3.42 32.38 19.27
C PRO A 777 4.51 32.54 18.20
N SER A 778 5.70 31.99 18.42
CA SER A 778 6.83 32.11 17.49
C SER A 778 6.62 31.32 16.19
N SER A 779 5.94 30.17 16.27
CA SER A 779 5.61 29.34 15.11
C SER A 779 4.19 29.58 14.59
N GLY A 780 3.31 30.19 15.41
CA GLY A 780 1.88 30.34 15.14
C GLY A 780 1.10 29.04 15.28
N GLU A 781 1.68 28.04 15.93
CA GLU A 781 1.13 26.70 16.12
C GLU A 781 0.23 26.66 17.35
N TYR A 782 -1.02 26.24 17.19
CA TYR A 782 -1.94 25.92 18.26
C TYR A 782 -1.80 24.44 18.62
N LEU A 783 -1.42 24.16 19.86
CA LEU A 783 -1.25 22.80 20.37
C LEU A 783 -2.59 22.20 20.76
N ALA A 784 -3.42 22.98 21.46
CA ALA A 784 -4.72 22.50 21.93
C ALA A 784 -5.75 23.62 22.10
N ILE A 785 -7.02 23.25 21.98
CA ILE A 785 -8.18 24.06 22.31
C ILE A 785 -8.90 23.42 23.50
N LEU A 786 -8.94 24.11 24.64
CA LEU A 786 -9.71 23.69 25.81
C LEU A 786 -11.16 24.13 25.64
N LYS A 787 -12.05 23.16 25.43
CA LYS A 787 -13.43 23.43 25.05
C LYS A 787 -14.24 24.00 26.21
N ASN A 788 -14.93 25.13 25.97
CA ASN A 788 -15.78 25.80 26.96
C ASN A 788 -15.08 26.21 28.28
N ILE A 789 -13.75 26.34 28.26
CA ILE A 789 -12.96 26.79 29.42
C ILE A 789 -12.54 28.25 29.18
N PRO A 790 -12.92 29.19 30.07
CA PRO A 790 -12.40 30.56 30.03
C PRO A 790 -10.91 30.63 30.38
N ALA A 791 -10.13 31.41 29.62
CA ALA A 791 -8.67 31.44 29.72
C ALA A 791 -8.15 31.94 31.07
N PHE A 792 -8.94 32.74 31.81
CA PHE A 792 -8.53 33.22 33.14
C PHE A 792 -8.54 32.13 34.22
N LEU A 793 -9.13 30.96 33.94
CA LEU A 793 -9.11 29.81 34.84
C LEU A 793 -7.87 28.94 34.66
N VAL A 794 -7.15 29.09 33.53
CA VAL A 794 -6.00 28.26 33.16
C VAL A 794 -4.73 29.06 33.39
N GLY A 795 -3.82 28.51 34.18
CA GLY A 795 -2.56 29.17 34.55
C GLY A 795 -1.33 28.40 34.10
N PHE A 796 -0.16 29.01 34.26
CA PHE A 796 1.12 28.34 34.03
C PHE A 796 1.36 27.14 34.97
N ASN A 797 0.62 27.03 36.08
CA ASN A 797 0.66 25.86 36.97
C ASN A 797 -0.13 24.66 36.41
N ASP A 798 -0.88 24.87 35.33
CA ASP A 798 -1.52 23.80 34.57
C ASP A 798 -0.62 23.28 33.44
N LEU A 799 0.54 23.91 33.23
CA LEU A 799 1.57 23.45 32.30
C LEU A 799 2.67 22.73 33.08
N ILE A 800 3.03 21.52 32.67
CA ILE A 800 4.11 20.75 33.27
C ILE A 800 5.07 20.22 32.21
N PRO A 801 6.39 20.18 32.48
CA PRO A 801 7.30 19.39 31.67
C PRO A 801 7.04 17.90 31.93
N VAL A 802 7.05 17.09 30.88
CA VAL A 802 6.88 15.62 30.95
C VAL A 802 8.04 14.88 30.30
#